data_AF-A0A0E9NEC3-F1
#
_entry.id   AF-A0A0E9NEC3-F1
#
_cell.length_a   1.000
_cell.length_b   1.000
_cell.length_c   1.000
_cell.angle_alpha   90.00
_cell.angle_beta   90.00
_cell.angle_gamma   90.00
#
_symmetry.space_group_name_H-M   'P 1'
#
loop_
_entity.id
_entity.type
_entity.pdbx_description
1 polymer ?
#
loop_
_entity_poly.entity_id
_entity_poly.type
_entity_poly.pdbx_seq_one_letter_code
_entity_poly.pdbx_strand_id
1 'polypeptide(L)'
;MPNKKKKGTKRKNADESKGNGSIAVSSGSSSTVSQPKASNRIAKALEEGIQDVEGLLRRPNAPRRSFSAPPDDACIQKIRESLPSDLASHTGHVHKKKPRPFREKKRFIFGLGAFIGVLLAVLFAKPPQVDNSMWEVMLEAMDNSDWVEDIRGVLPSGLLNEAKRMEAASKGTTLKGDPFSAGIALAKEGVTAKHPVVMVPGVISTGLESWSTGETCALPYFRKRLWGSWNMMRAMLLDKTCWMDQLKLDLHTGLDPSSGGKIRAAQGFDAADFFITGYWIWSKIIENLAAIGYDPNNMLSAAYDWRLAYGNNEARDHYFSKLKMYIEYSVKFNEGKKAVITGHSMGAQVIFWFMKWVESPLGGNGGPTWVNDHIDSFINISGSMLGTPKAIAALLSGEMKDTAQLNAFSVYGLEKFLSKQERADLLRSFPGIASMLPKGGDAVWGNETWAPDDIDPETGEERSGEASYGSFINFRPENTETGDNLGLRNLSLAASFDYLMQHTPHSFHRMLATNYSHGVAHTAADVEANNHNPAKWINPLEVSLPHAPDMKIYCLYGVGKPTERGYWYTEDSTPGAQVPIEKAPAEEKCPCMNSSQAIPKEFPWKRPTWIDNTVNIPDMNVDHGVRMGEGDGTVSLISTGYMCVKGWTIPRYNPANVSVITYEMLDQPDRFDIRGGPSTADHVDVLGRAELNEFILRIAAGESIPTKIISRIKEIAERVHIS
;
A
#
# COMPACT_ATOMS: atom_id res chain seq x y z
N MET A 1 72.61 40.93 31.12
CA MET A 1 73.44 41.74 30.19
C MET A 1 73.06 41.41 28.74
N PRO A 2 73.26 42.33 27.77
CA PRO A 2 72.21 42.81 26.83
C PRO A 2 72.45 42.38 25.35
N ASN A 3 71.80 42.87 24.27
CA ASN A 3 71.03 44.11 23.98
C ASN A 3 70.25 43.99 22.64
N LYS A 4 68.94 44.31 22.51
CA LYS A 4 68.36 45.53 21.84
C LYS A 4 66.84 45.29 21.61
N LYS A 5 65.87 46.20 21.89
CA LYS A 5 65.54 47.56 21.36
C LYS A 5 65.02 47.53 19.91
N LYS A 6 63.90 48.17 19.47
CA LYS A 6 63.15 49.42 19.82
C LYS A 6 61.67 49.32 19.32
N LYS A 7 60.60 49.72 20.05
CA LYS A 7 59.94 51.07 20.25
C LYS A 7 58.96 51.60 19.15
N GLY A 8 57.74 51.98 19.58
CA GLY A 8 56.92 53.08 19.00
C GLY A 8 55.42 53.09 19.41
N THR A 9 54.99 53.70 20.54
CA THR A 9 54.22 55.00 20.67
C THR A 9 52.83 55.09 19.97
N LYS A 10 51.71 55.56 20.57
CA LYS A 10 51.36 56.59 21.60
C LYS A 10 50.01 56.21 22.32
N ARG A 11 49.81 56.40 23.65
CA ARG A 11 49.11 57.53 24.37
C ARG A 11 47.63 57.77 23.96
N LYS A 12 46.60 57.93 24.81
CA LYS A 12 46.37 58.32 26.25
C LYS A 12 45.08 57.61 26.77
N ASN A 13 44.94 57.15 28.03
CA ASN A 13 44.51 57.85 29.27
C ASN A 13 43.13 58.56 29.19
N ALA A 14 42.20 58.46 30.16
CA ALA A 14 42.13 57.62 31.39
C ALA A 14 40.72 57.66 32.07
N ASP A 15 40.50 56.76 33.04
CA ASP A 15 39.79 56.93 34.35
C ASP A 15 38.31 57.38 34.40
N GLU A 16 37.37 56.54 34.92
CA GLU A 16 36.95 56.36 36.34
C GLU A 16 35.85 57.36 36.79
N SER A 17 34.90 57.05 37.70
CA SER A 17 34.47 55.78 38.32
C SER A 17 33.08 55.92 39.00
N LYS A 18 32.46 54.78 39.35
CA LYS A 18 31.63 54.45 40.54
C LYS A 18 30.62 55.45 41.14
N GLY A 19 29.42 54.96 41.47
CA GLY A 19 28.56 55.54 42.51
C GLY A 19 27.16 54.90 42.63
N ASN A 20 26.90 54.13 43.69
CA ASN A 20 25.60 53.47 43.99
C ASN A 20 24.65 54.35 44.82
N GLY A 21 23.34 54.02 44.79
CA GLY A 21 22.32 54.45 45.76
C GLY A 21 21.05 54.98 45.07
N SER A 22 19.86 54.35 45.03
CA SER A 22 19.04 53.54 45.97
C SER A 22 17.89 54.31 46.66
N ILE A 23 16.66 54.12 46.11
CA ILE A 23 15.37 53.90 46.82
C ILE A 23 14.53 55.11 47.33
N ALA A 24 13.20 54.94 47.22
CA ALA A 24 12.04 55.66 47.82
C ALA A 24 11.64 57.04 47.20
N VAL A 25 10.51 57.19 46.50
CA VAL A 25 9.06 57.15 46.88
C VAL A 25 8.54 58.47 47.50
N SER A 26 7.68 59.20 46.76
CA SER A 26 6.29 59.55 47.18
C SER A 26 5.54 60.48 46.20
N SER A 27 4.24 60.17 46.01
CA SER A 27 3.08 61.05 45.72
C SER A 27 3.19 62.35 44.88
N GLY A 28 2.30 62.50 43.89
CA GLY A 28 1.93 63.80 43.32
C GLY A 28 1.00 63.69 42.11
N SER A 29 -0.27 64.09 42.25
CA SER A 29 -1.29 64.00 41.19
C SER A 29 -1.33 65.23 40.27
N SER A 30 -1.48 65.04 38.96
CA SER A 30 -2.62 65.54 38.15
C SER A 30 -2.31 65.72 36.65
N SER A 31 -3.39 65.74 35.87
CA SER A 31 -3.57 66.31 34.52
C SER A 31 -2.83 65.75 33.28
N THR A 32 -3.65 65.47 32.26
CA THR A 32 -3.35 65.55 30.81
C THR A 32 -2.19 64.73 30.24
N VAL A 33 -2.46 63.46 29.93
CA VAL A 33 -1.69 62.71 28.91
C VAL A 33 -2.26 62.99 27.53
N SER A 34 -1.46 63.64 26.68
CA SER A 34 -1.70 63.73 25.24
C SER A 34 -1.12 62.50 24.53
N GLN A 35 -1.90 61.84 23.67
CA GLN A 35 -1.41 60.73 22.84
C GLN A 35 -0.71 61.25 21.57
N PRO A 36 0.46 60.67 21.19
CA PRO A 36 1.05 60.88 19.88
C PRO A 36 0.88 59.67 18.94
N LYS A 37 0.28 59.93 17.76
CA LYS A 37 0.67 59.37 16.45
C LYS A 37 0.84 57.85 16.30
N ALA A 38 -0.25 57.15 15.99
CA ALA A 38 -0.21 55.79 15.39
C ALA A 38 -1.39 55.48 14.44
N SER A 39 -1.69 56.36 13.47
CA SER A 39 -2.76 56.11 12.47
C SER A 39 -2.45 56.53 11.02
N ASN A 40 -1.53 57.49 10.79
CA ASN A 40 -1.25 58.03 9.45
C ASN A 40 -0.13 57.30 8.64
N ARG A 41 0.14 56.02 8.91
CA ARG A 41 1.07 55.22 8.08
C ARG A 41 0.39 54.09 7.29
N ILE A 42 -0.85 53.72 7.61
CA ILE A 42 -1.59 52.69 6.88
C ILE A 42 -2.40 53.31 5.72
N ALA A 43 -2.99 54.50 5.92
CA ALA A 43 -3.71 55.21 4.86
C ALA A 43 -2.83 55.54 3.65
N LYS A 44 -1.59 56.03 3.86
CA LYS A 44 -0.68 56.40 2.75
C LYS A 44 -0.18 55.19 1.96
N ALA A 45 -0.08 54.02 2.58
CA ALA A 45 0.31 52.78 1.91
C ALA A 45 -0.81 52.19 1.04
N LEU A 46 -2.09 52.53 1.30
CA LEU A 46 -3.20 52.12 0.44
C LEU A 46 -3.36 53.02 -0.80
N GLU A 47 -3.11 54.32 -0.70
CA GLU A 47 -3.22 55.22 -1.86
C GLU A 47 -2.07 55.03 -2.87
N GLU A 48 -0.84 54.80 -2.41
CA GLU A 48 0.31 54.54 -3.29
C GLU A 48 0.22 53.18 -4.00
N GLY A 49 -0.55 52.22 -3.47
CA GLY A 49 -0.79 50.92 -4.11
C GLY A 49 -1.91 50.89 -5.17
N ILE A 50 -2.69 51.97 -5.30
CA ILE A 50 -3.85 52.01 -6.22
C ILE A 50 -3.52 52.74 -7.54
N GLN A 51 -2.51 53.61 -7.57
CA GLN A 51 -2.12 54.33 -8.80
C GLN A 51 -1.35 53.48 -9.83
N ASP A 52 -0.73 52.36 -9.43
CA ASP A 52 0.03 51.49 -10.36
C ASP A 52 -0.86 50.52 -11.18
N VAL A 53 -2.16 50.43 -10.87
CA VAL A 53 -3.09 49.51 -11.56
C VAL A 53 -3.78 50.17 -12.77
N GLU A 54 -3.94 51.49 -12.80
CA GLU A 54 -4.57 52.20 -13.93
C GLU A 54 -3.62 52.52 -15.09
N GLY A 55 -2.30 52.40 -14.89
CA GLY A 55 -1.29 52.67 -15.93
C GLY A 55 -1.13 51.58 -17.02
N LEU A 56 -1.52 50.33 -16.73
CA LEU A 56 -1.19 49.16 -17.56
C LEU A 56 -2.23 48.79 -18.64
N LEU A 57 -3.34 49.52 -18.75
CA LEU A 57 -4.47 49.18 -19.64
C LEU A 57 -4.54 49.95 -20.98
N ARG A 58 -3.40 50.40 -21.55
CA ARG A 58 -3.38 51.03 -22.89
C ARG A 58 -2.14 50.74 -23.75
N ARG A 59 -2.12 49.61 -24.48
CA ARG A 59 -2.05 49.51 -25.97
C ARG A 59 -1.75 48.07 -26.48
N PRO A 60 -2.02 47.75 -27.76
CA PRO A 60 -2.20 46.36 -28.21
C PRO A 60 -1.07 45.79 -29.09
N ASN A 61 -0.94 44.44 -29.13
CA ASN A 61 -0.97 43.62 -30.36
C ASN A 61 -0.68 42.13 -30.08
N ALA A 62 -1.64 41.26 -30.46
CA ALA A 62 -1.58 39.86 -30.96
C ALA A 62 -0.56 38.80 -30.43
N PRO A 63 -0.87 37.48 -30.53
CA PRO A 63 -2.18 36.80 -30.58
C PRO A 63 -2.34 35.72 -29.48
N ARG A 64 -3.59 35.49 -29.02
CA ARG A 64 -3.94 34.33 -28.16
C ARG A 64 -4.62 33.25 -28.99
N ARG A 65 -4.29 31.97 -28.75
CA ARG A 65 -5.19 30.84 -29.08
C ARG A 65 -6.21 30.68 -27.95
N SER A 66 -7.43 30.30 -28.33
CA SER A 66 -8.64 30.41 -27.50
C SER A 66 -8.91 29.18 -26.64
N PHE A 67 -9.31 29.42 -25.39
CA PHE A 67 -10.21 28.51 -24.67
C PHE A 67 -11.66 28.84 -25.04
N SER A 68 -12.52 27.83 -25.09
CA SER A 68 -13.92 27.92 -25.53
C SER A 68 -14.84 28.61 -24.51
N ALA A 69 -15.81 29.35 -25.03
CA ALA A 69 -16.87 30.04 -24.29
C ALA A 69 -18.09 29.11 -24.05
N PRO A 70 -19.03 29.46 -23.14
CA PRO A 70 -20.28 28.70 -22.95
C PRO A 70 -21.23 28.86 -24.16
N PRO A 71 -22.20 27.95 -24.34
CA PRO A 71 -22.93 27.78 -25.61
C PRO A 71 -23.97 28.86 -25.92
N ASP A 72 -24.15 29.12 -27.21
CA ASP A 72 -25.04 30.15 -27.75
C ASP A 72 -26.53 29.81 -27.63
N ASP A 73 -27.37 30.82 -27.40
CA ASP A 73 -28.85 30.70 -27.26
C ASP A 73 -29.55 30.01 -28.45
N ALA A 74 -28.92 29.98 -29.62
CA ALA A 74 -29.42 29.27 -30.81
C ALA A 74 -29.49 27.73 -30.63
N CYS A 75 -28.73 27.16 -29.68
CA CYS A 75 -28.78 25.74 -29.38
C CYS A 75 -30.03 25.35 -28.57
N ILE A 76 -30.42 26.17 -27.60
CA ILE A 76 -31.57 25.94 -26.72
C ILE A 76 -32.89 26.00 -27.51
N GLN A 77 -32.96 26.85 -28.54
CA GLN A 77 -34.15 26.99 -29.37
C GLN A 77 -34.46 25.71 -30.18
N LYS A 78 -33.43 25.03 -30.72
CA LYS A 78 -33.60 23.77 -31.47
C LYS A 78 -34.07 22.59 -30.62
N ILE A 79 -33.76 22.58 -29.32
CA ILE A 79 -34.18 21.50 -28.40
C ILE A 79 -35.68 21.62 -28.05
N ARG A 80 -36.26 22.83 -28.14
CA ARG A 80 -37.71 23.05 -27.92
C ARG A 80 -38.60 22.60 -29.07
N GLU A 81 -38.06 22.44 -30.28
CA GLU A 81 -38.83 22.12 -31.49
C GLU A 81 -38.92 20.60 -31.78
N SER A 82 -38.24 19.75 -30.99
CA SER A 82 -38.11 18.31 -31.27
C SER A 82 -38.86 17.36 -30.31
N LEU A 83 -39.92 17.83 -29.63
CA LEU A 83 -40.75 17.02 -28.74
C LEU A 83 -42.16 16.86 -29.31
N PRO A 84 -42.66 15.62 -29.53
CA PRO A 84 -44.01 15.41 -30.05
C PRO A 84 -45.10 15.82 -29.04
N SER A 85 -46.12 16.52 -29.52
CA SER A 85 -47.34 16.83 -28.78
C SER A 85 -48.52 16.06 -29.35
N ASP A 86 -49.09 15.13 -28.56
CA ASP A 86 -50.49 14.67 -28.55
C ASP A 86 -50.59 13.52 -27.51
N LEU A 87 -51.69 13.27 -26.79
CA LEU A 87 -53.06 13.82 -26.87
C LEU A 87 -53.66 13.98 -25.45
N ALA A 88 -54.71 14.79 -25.31
CA ALA A 88 -55.28 15.22 -24.04
C ALA A 88 -56.42 14.35 -23.46
N SER A 89 -56.91 14.75 -22.27
CA SER A 89 -58.18 14.37 -21.60
C SER A 89 -58.24 12.97 -20.94
N HIS A 90 -58.73 12.81 -19.71
CA HIS A 90 -60.00 13.31 -19.20
C HIS A 90 -60.04 13.59 -17.67
N THR A 91 -60.97 14.46 -17.30
CA THR A 91 -61.40 14.80 -15.93
C THR A 91 -62.33 13.75 -15.30
N GLY A 92 -62.26 13.56 -13.98
CA GLY A 92 -63.49 13.45 -13.18
C GLY A 92 -63.66 12.30 -12.17
N HIS A 93 -63.93 12.71 -10.94
CA HIS A 93 -64.81 12.05 -9.94
C HIS A 93 -64.31 10.93 -9.03
N VAL A 94 -65.00 10.90 -7.87
CA VAL A 94 -64.59 10.36 -6.58
C VAL A 94 -65.61 9.33 -6.08
N HIS A 95 -65.11 8.28 -5.42
CA HIS A 95 -65.81 7.30 -4.58
C HIS A 95 -66.90 6.40 -5.18
N LYS A 96 -66.68 5.08 -5.05
CA LYS A 96 -67.23 4.30 -3.91
C LYS A 96 -66.73 2.85 -3.89
N LYS A 97 -66.24 2.38 -2.73
CA LYS A 97 -66.51 1.01 -2.21
C LYS A 97 -66.52 1.04 -0.68
N LYS A 98 -67.20 0.05 -0.08
CA LYS A 98 -67.82 0.09 1.27
C LYS A 98 -66.99 -0.66 2.35
N PRO A 99 -67.36 -0.59 3.66
CA PRO A 99 -66.39 -0.66 4.78
C PRO A 99 -66.41 -1.96 5.62
N ARG A 100 -65.37 -2.11 6.48
CA ARG A 100 -65.32 -2.66 7.88
C ARG A 100 -64.02 -3.47 8.15
N PRO A 101 -63.58 -3.67 9.42
CA PRO A 101 -63.83 -2.94 10.67
C PRO A 101 -62.51 -2.45 11.35
N PHE A 102 -62.58 -2.08 12.63
CA PHE A 102 -61.60 -1.26 13.37
C PHE A 102 -61.18 -1.94 14.70
N ARG A 103 -59.94 -1.68 15.17
CA ARG A 103 -59.28 -2.17 16.42
C ARG A 103 -58.84 -3.65 16.38
N GLU A 104 -57.78 -4.09 17.06
CA GLU A 104 -57.10 -3.59 18.29
C GLU A 104 -55.54 -3.51 18.18
N LYS A 105 -54.85 -3.25 19.32
CA LYS A 105 -53.39 -3.35 19.56
C LYS A 105 -52.43 -2.25 19.03
N LYS A 106 -52.70 -0.97 19.33
CA LYS A 106 -51.62 0.06 19.42
C LYS A 106 -51.56 0.86 20.73
N ARG A 107 -52.64 0.91 21.53
CA ARG A 107 -52.65 1.66 22.80
C ARG A 107 -52.02 0.92 23.99
N PHE A 108 -52.04 -0.42 24.00
CA PHE A 108 -51.46 -1.22 25.09
C PHE A 108 -49.93 -1.16 25.10
N ILE A 109 -49.31 -1.27 23.91
CA ILE A 109 -47.85 -1.21 23.73
C ILE A 109 -47.30 0.16 24.17
N PHE A 110 -48.00 1.25 23.83
CA PHE A 110 -47.60 2.60 24.23
C PHE A 110 -47.70 2.82 25.75
N GLY A 111 -48.74 2.29 26.41
CA GLY A 111 -48.88 2.37 27.86
C GLY A 111 -47.81 1.57 28.60
N LEU A 112 -47.45 0.38 28.11
CA LEU A 112 -46.40 -0.45 28.71
C LEU A 112 -45.01 0.20 28.59
N GLY A 113 -44.68 0.76 27.41
CA GLY A 113 -43.43 1.48 27.19
C GLY A 113 -43.29 2.72 28.09
N ALA A 114 -44.36 3.50 28.26
CA ALA A 114 -44.35 4.66 29.15
C ALA A 114 -44.13 4.29 30.62
N PHE A 115 -44.72 3.17 31.08
CA PHE A 115 -44.54 2.70 32.47
C PHE A 115 -43.10 2.22 32.74
N ILE A 116 -42.52 1.46 31.80
CA ILE A 116 -41.12 1.00 31.90
C ILE A 116 -40.14 2.18 31.88
N GLY A 117 -40.37 3.18 31.02
CA GLY A 117 -39.53 4.38 30.95
C GLY A 117 -39.52 5.19 32.26
N VAL A 118 -40.67 5.32 32.93
CA VAL A 118 -40.75 6.00 34.25
C VAL A 118 -40.07 5.16 35.34
N LEU A 119 -40.21 3.83 35.33
CA LEU A 119 -39.56 2.96 36.31
C LEU A 119 -38.03 3.05 36.22
N LEU A 120 -37.48 3.07 35.00
CA LEU A 120 -36.05 3.27 34.76
C LEU A 120 -35.60 4.67 35.19
N ALA A 121 -36.36 5.73 34.86
CA ALA A 121 -36.03 7.08 35.28
C ALA A 121 -35.97 7.26 36.80
N VAL A 122 -36.79 6.52 37.57
CA VAL A 122 -36.76 6.52 39.04
C VAL A 122 -35.56 5.72 39.59
N LEU A 123 -35.16 4.63 38.93
CA LEU A 123 -33.97 3.85 39.32
C LEU A 123 -32.64 4.60 39.13
N PHE A 124 -32.59 5.61 38.25
CA PHE A 124 -31.38 6.38 37.94
C PHE A 124 -31.29 7.78 38.59
N ALA A 125 -32.13 8.09 39.58
CA ALA A 125 -32.26 9.45 40.13
C ALA A 125 -31.46 9.78 41.42
N LYS A 126 -30.14 10.00 41.26
CA LYS A 126 -29.22 10.80 42.15
C LYS A 126 -28.75 10.16 43.51
N PRO A 127 -27.72 10.72 44.20
CA PRO A 127 -26.27 10.69 43.88
C PRO A 127 -25.40 10.40 45.17
N PRO A 128 -24.09 10.72 45.27
CA PRO A 128 -22.94 10.44 44.40
C PRO A 128 -21.78 9.74 45.16
N GLN A 129 -21.22 8.65 44.65
CA GLN A 129 -19.80 8.26 44.90
C GLN A 129 -19.22 7.63 43.62
N VAL A 130 -17.92 7.84 43.37
CA VAL A 130 -17.23 7.49 42.11
C VAL A 130 -16.43 6.21 42.31
N ASP A 131 -16.68 5.19 41.48
CA ASP A 131 -15.80 4.02 41.31
C ASP A 131 -15.95 3.42 39.89
N ASN A 132 -15.03 2.53 39.51
CA ASN A 132 -14.60 2.18 38.16
C ASN A 132 -15.58 1.39 37.26
N SER A 133 -16.83 1.21 37.66
CA SER A 133 -17.82 0.43 36.88
C SER A 133 -18.18 1.05 35.52
N MET A 134 -17.94 2.34 35.32
CA MET A 134 -18.19 3.02 34.04
C MET A 134 -17.19 2.60 32.94
N TRP A 135 -16.05 2.00 33.28
CA TRP A 135 -15.10 1.45 32.30
C TRP A 135 -15.52 0.05 31.84
N GLU A 136 -15.95 -0.82 32.76
CA GLU A 136 -16.47 -2.15 32.42
C GLU A 136 -17.77 -2.07 31.61
N VAL A 137 -18.71 -1.19 31.99
CA VAL A 137 -19.94 -0.98 31.21
C VAL A 137 -19.64 -0.39 29.82
N MET A 138 -18.58 0.41 29.66
CA MET A 138 -18.18 0.92 28.34
C MET A 138 -17.53 -0.17 27.48
N LEU A 139 -16.74 -1.07 28.09
CA LEU A 139 -16.20 -2.26 27.41
C LEU A 139 -17.30 -3.25 27.02
N GLU A 140 -18.27 -3.51 27.91
CA GLU A 140 -19.40 -4.42 27.66
C GLU A 140 -20.38 -3.84 26.63
N ALA A 141 -20.54 -2.51 26.57
CA ALA A 141 -21.28 -1.82 25.51
C ALA A 141 -20.52 -1.73 24.17
N MET A 142 -19.19 -1.88 24.18
CA MET A 142 -18.39 -2.02 22.97
C MET A 142 -18.41 -3.47 22.43
N ASP A 143 -18.41 -4.47 23.32
CA ASP A 143 -18.48 -5.91 22.98
C ASP A 143 -19.90 -6.35 22.56
N ASN A 144 -20.96 -5.82 23.19
CA ASN A 144 -22.36 -6.07 22.81
C ASN A 144 -22.96 -4.94 21.98
N SER A 145 -22.34 -4.61 20.84
CA SER A 145 -22.92 -3.68 19.88
C SER A 145 -23.85 -4.39 18.88
N ASP A 146 -25.00 -3.77 18.55
CA ASP A 146 -26.18 -4.35 17.86
C ASP A 146 -25.93 -5.05 16.50
N TRP A 147 -24.72 -4.90 15.92
CA TRP A 147 -24.36 -5.49 14.64
C TRP A 147 -24.26 -7.02 14.66
N VAL A 148 -24.00 -7.62 15.83
CA VAL A 148 -23.84 -9.08 15.95
C VAL A 148 -25.16 -9.80 15.64
N GLU A 149 -26.31 -9.24 16.04
CA GLU A 149 -27.63 -9.81 15.70
C GLU A 149 -28.04 -9.50 14.25
N ASP A 150 -27.83 -8.26 13.79
CA ASP A 150 -28.07 -7.84 12.38
C ASP A 150 -27.33 -8.75 11.37
N ILE A 151 -26.07 -9.09 11.66
CA ILE A 151 -25.21 -9.87 10.75
C ILE A 151 -25.46 -11.39 10.89
N ARG A 152 -25.84 -11.89 12.08
CA ARG A 152 -26.23 -13.31 12.30
C ARG A 152 -27.37 -13.77 11.39
N GLY A 153 -28.25 -12.87 10.95
CA GLY A 153 -29.35 -13.16 10.03
C GLY A 153 -28.99 -13.20 8.53
N VAL A 154 -27.80 -12.70 8.15
CA VAL A 154 -27.43 -12.44 6.74
C VAL A 154 -26.23 -13.27 6.27
N LEU A 155 -25.34 -13.72 7.17
CA LEU A 155 -24.19 -14.55 6.78
C LEU A 155 -24.59 -16.01 6.49
N PRO A 156 -24.04 -16.64 5.42
CA PRO A 156 -24.14 -18.09 5.23
C PRO A 156 -23.58 -18.86 6.43
N SER A 157 -24.19 -20.00 6.76
CA SER A 157 -23.86 -20.82 7.94
C SER A 157 -22.39 -21.22 8.06
N GLY A 158 -21.71 -21.50 6.94
CA GLY A 158 -20.26 -21.75 6.92
C GLY A 158 -19.44 -20.55 7.42
N LEU A 159 -19.77 -19.34 6.95
CA LEU A 159 -19.09 -18.10 7.32
C LEU A 159 -19.39 -17.70 8.78
N LEU A 160 -20.61 -17.99 9.27
CA LEU A 160 -20.95 -17.79 10.68
C LEU A 160 -20.16 -18.73 11.61
N ASN A 161 -19.95 -19.98 11.20
CA ASN A 161 -19.12 -20.94 11.94
C ASN A 161 -17.64 -20.56 11.91
N GLU A 162 -17.17 -19.94 10.84
CA GLU A 162 -15.81 -19.43 10.69
C GLU A 162 -15.57 -18.16 11.52
N ALA A 163 -16.50 -17.21 11.51
CA ALA A 163 -16.46 -16.05 12.42
C ALA A 163 -16.47 -16.47 13.90
N LYS A 164 -17.29 -17.47 14.27
CA LYS A 164 -17.26 -18.08 15.61
C LYS A 164 -15.93 -18.79 15.91
N ARG A 165 -15.29 -19.42 14.92
CA ARG A 165 -13.94 -19.99 15.07
C ARG A 165 -12.90 -18.90 15.27
N MET A 166 -13.01 -17.74 14.61
CA MET A 166 -12.12 -16.60 14.85
C MET A 166 -12.36 -15.95 16.22
N GLU A 167 -13.61 -15.84 16.67
CA GLU A 167 -13.94 -15.36 18.01
C GLU A 167 -13.45 -16.34 19.10
N ALA A 168 -13.58 -17.65 18.86
CA ALA A 168 -13.02 -18.68 19.73
C ALA A 168 -11.49 -18.75 19.62
N ALA A 169 -10.89 -18.39 18.49
CA ALA A 169 -9.44 -18.27 18.34
C ALA A 169 -8.92 -17.03 19.09
N SER A 170 -9.57 -15.86 18.99
CA SER A 170 -9.15 -14.66 19.72
C SER A 170 -9.35 -14.78 21.23
N LYS A 171 -10.43 -15.45 21.67
CA LYS A 171 -10.65 -15.81 23.08
C LYS A 171 -9.77 -16.99 23.54
N GLY A 172 -9.32 -17.83 22.59
CA GLY A 172 -8.45 -18.99 22.81
C GLY A 172 -6.95 -18.72 22.68
N THR A 173 -6.53 -17.56 22.14
CA THR A 173 -5.13 -17.11 22.07
C THR A 173 -4.61 -16.60 23.41
N THR A 174 -4.99 -17.26 24.51
CA THR A 174 -4.21 -17.22 25.75
C THR A 174 -2.94 -18.05 25.57
N LEU A 175 -1.94 -17.40 24.97
CA LEU A 175 -0.50 -17.63 25.22
C LEU A 175 0.03 -19.07 25.04
N LYS A 176 0.45 -19.39 23.81
CA LYS A 176 1.64 -20.23 23.57
C LYS A 176 2.77 -19.39 22.96
N GLY A 177 3.12 -18.34 23.68
CA GLY A 177 4.08 -17.32 23.28
C GLY A 177 3.62 -15.99 23.87
N ASP A 178 4.39 -15.47 24.83
CA ASP A 178 4.22 -14.08 25.30
C ASP A 178 4.51 -13.15 24.10
N PRO A 179 3.60 -12.24 23.72
CA PRO A 179 3.82 -11.32 22.59
C PRO A 179 5.11 -10.50 22.76
N PHE A 180 5.51 -10.23 24.00
CA PHE A 180 6.72 -9.50 24.37
C PHE A 180 7.95 -10.41 24.60
N SER A 181 7.85 -11.72 24.37
CA SER A 181 8.88 -12.70 24.77
C SER A 181 10.30 -12.39 24.30
N ALA A 182 10.48 -12.04 23.02
CA ALA A 182 11.80 -11.70 22.47
C ALA A 182 12.33 -10.38 23.05
N GLY A 183 11.47 -9.37 23.15
CA GLY A 183 11.81 -8.05 23.71
C GLY A 183 12.13 -8.10 25.20
N ILE A 184 11.39 -8.88 26.00
CA ILE A 184 11.67 -9.09 27.42
C ILE A 184 12.96 -9.92 27.61
N ALA A 185 13.28 -10.85 26.71
CA ALA A 185 14.56 -11.58 26.73
C ALA A 185 15.73 -10.62 26.46
N LEU A 186 15.67 -9.84 25.38
CA LEU A 186 16.71 -8.86 25.02
C LEU A 186 16.84 -7.72 26.04
N ALA A 187 15.74 -7.25 26.64
CA ALA A 187 15.80 -6.28 27.74
C ALA A 187 16.54 -6.83 28.98
N LYS A 188 16.46 -8.15 29.24
CA LYS A 188 17.26 -8.82 30.29
C LYS A 188 18.73 -8.98 29.92
N GLU A 189 19.05 -9.08 28.63
CA GLU A 189 20.42 -9.02 28.10
C GLU A 189 21.01 -7.58 28.16
N GLY A 190 20.19 -6.57 28.45
CA GLY A 190 20.59 -5.16 28.51
C GLY A 190 20.48 -4.41 27.19
N VAL A 191 19.77 -4.98 26.21
CA VAL A 191 19.49 -4.35 24.91
C VAL A 191 18.46 -3.23 25.09
N THR A 192 18.74 -2.06 24.50
CA THR A 192 17.88 -0.87 24.57
C THR A 192 17.73 -0.22 23.21
N ALA A 193 16.64 0.51 23.00
CA ALA A 193 16.43 1.37 21.82
C ALA A 193 17.64 2.29 21.56
N LYS A 194 18.09 2.36 20.30
CA LYS A 194 19.27 3.14 19.90
C LYS A 194 19.09 3.89 18.59
N HIS A 195 18.55 3.23 17.57
CA HIS A 195 18.23 3.84 16.27
C HIS A 195 16.73 4.05 16.14
N PRO A 196 16.24 5.17 15.58
CA PRO A 196 14.79 5.33 15.32
C PRO A 196 14.30 4.28 14.32
N VAL A 197 13.11 3.71 14.54
CA VAL A 197 12.57 2.62 13.70
C VAL A 197 11.41 3.12 12.84
N VAL A 198 11.48 2.89 11.53
CA VAL A 198 10.41 3.21 10.58
C VAL A 198 9.94 1.93 9.89
N MET A 199 8.66 1.56 10.08
CA MET A 199 8.04 0.38 9.48
C MET A 199 7.19 0.78 8.28
N VAL A 200 7.43 0.17 7.12
CA VAL A 200 6.66 0.38 5.88
C VAL A 200 5.86 -0.91 5.58
N PRO A 201 4.53 -0.88 5.74
CA PRO A 201 3.68 -2.07 5.53
C PRO A 201 3.69 -2.59 4.09
N GLY A 202 3.32 -3.86 3.92
CA GLY A 202 3.12 -4.48 2.62
C GLY A 202 1.83 -4.02 1.92
N VAL A 203 1.61 -4.60 0.74
CA VAL A 203 0.33 -4.50 0.02
C VAL A 203 -0.82 -4.97 0.92
N ILE A 204 -2.02 -4.41 0.73
CA ILE A 204 -3.26 -4.66 1.51
C ILE A 204 -3.20 -4.47 3.04
N SER A 205 -2.01 -4.25 3.61
CA SER A 205 -1.76 -4.29 5.06
C SER A 205 -2.12 -3.00 5.78
N THR A 206 -2.14 -1.87 5.06
CA THR A 206 -2.65 -0.60 5.59
C THR A 206 -4.17 -0.55 5.44
N GLY A 207 -4.87 -0.32 6.56
CA GLY A 207 -6.31 -0.06 6.55
C GLY A 207 -6.64 1.26 5.84
N LEU A 208 -7.72 1.29 5.06
CA LEU A 208 -8.12 2.48 4.27
C LEU A 208 -9.43 3.08 4.79
N GLU A 209 -9.42 4.39 5.08
CA GLU A 209 -10.55 5.17 5.60
C GLU A 209 -11.20 6.02 4.50
N SER A 210 -12.54 6.07 4.46
CA SER A 210 -13.28 6.93 3.55
C SER A 210 -13.34 8.38 4.04
N TRP A 211 -12.92 9.31 3.18
CA TRP A 211 -13.00 10.76 3.36
C TRP A 211 -14.03 11.40 2.42
N SER A 212 -14.96 10.59 1.93
CA SER A 212 -15.96 10.98 0.93
C SER A 212 -17.09 11.78 1.55
N THR A 213 -17.46 12.91 0.91
CA THR A 213 -18.44 13.88 1.44
C THR A 213 -19.42 14.41 0.39
N GLY A 214 -19.45 13.82 -0.81
CA GLY A 214 -20.38 14.22 -1.86
C GLY A 214 -21.79 13.69 -1.61
N GLU A 215 -22.77 14.13 -2.40
CA GLU A 215 -24.10 13.53 -2.49
C GLU A 215 -24.07 12.18 -3.24
N THR A 216 -23.18 11.29 -2.81
CA THR A 216 -23.00 9.95 -3.35
C THR A 216 -23.29 8.91 -2.26
N CYS A 217 -23.39 7.64 -2.65
CA CYS A 217 -23.58 6.51 -1.73
C CYS A 217 -22.50 6.41 -0.63
N ALA A 218 -21.41 7.16 -0.76
CA ALA A 218 -20.24 7.17 0.10
C ALA A 218 -20.42 7.92 1.44
N LEU A 219 -21.40 8.82 1.54
CA LEU A 219 -21.59 9.68 2.72
C LEU A 219 -21.83 8.89 4.04
N PRO A 220 -22.63 7.80 4.08
CA PRO A 220 -22.77 6.94 5.27
C PRO A 220 -21.47 6.23 5.70
N TYR A 221 -20.45 6.24 4.84
CA TYR A 221 -19.14 5.65 5.07
C TYR A 221 -18.06 6.69 5.42
N PHE A 222 -18.39 7.97 5.58
CA PHE A 222 -17.43 8.98 6.02
C PHE A 222 -16.76 8.59 7.35
N ARG A 223 -15.43 8.64 7.36
CA ARG A 223 -14.53 8.19 8.42
C ARG A 223 -14.72 6.73 8.89
N LYS A 224 -15.28 5.87 8.03
CA LYS A 224 -15.26 4.41 8.23
C LYS A 224 -14.13 3.78 7.44
N ARG A 225 -13.46 2.80 8.06
CA ARG A 225 -12.40 2.00 7.44
C ARG A 225 -13.00 0.98 6.45
N LEU A 226 -12.98 1.31 5.16
CA LEU A 226 -13.54 0.49 4.07
C LEU A 226 -12.60 -0.63 3.58
N TRP A 227 -11.35 -0.66 4.06
CA TRP A 227 -10.43 -1.77 3.87
C TRP A 227 -9.78 -2.14 5.20
N GLY A 228 -9.83 -3.42 5.61
CA GLY A 228 -9.30 -3.86 6.90
C GLY A 228 -10.17 -3.46 8.11
N SER A 229 -11.49 -3.65 8.03
CA SER A 229 -12.39 -3.58 9.20
C SER A 229 -13.72 -4.30 8.97
N TRP A 230 -14.54 -4.46 10.02
CA TRP A 230 -15.92 -4.93 9.89
C TRP A 230 -16.80 -4.05 8.98
N ASN A 231 -16.50 -2.75 8.82
CA ASN A 231 -17.23 -1.88 7.90
C ASN A 231 -16.99 -2.26 6.43
N MET A 232 -15.82 -2.82 6.09
CA MET A 232 -15.53 -3.34 4.75
C MET A 232 -16.53 -4.45 4.38
N MET A 233 -16.65 -5.47 5.23
CA MET A 233 -17.55 -6.60 4.96
C MET A 233 -19.01 -6.19 4.95
N ARG A 234 -19.42 -5.30 5.87
CA ARG A 234 -20.79 -4.75 5.86
C ARG A 234 -21.08 -4.03 4.54
N ALA A 235 -20.16 -3.21 4.05
CA ALA A 235 -20.30 -2.50 2.77
C ALA A 235 -20.29 -3.47 1.57
N MET A 236 -19.42 -4.49 1.56
CA MET A 236 -19.40 -5.51 0.51
C MET A 236 -20.68 -6.35 0.46
N LEU A 237 -21.30 -6.63 1.61
CA LEU A 237 -22.53 -7.42 1.73
C LEU A 237 -23.79 -6.63 1.36
N LEU A 238 -23.89 -5.37 1.82
CA LEU A 238 -25.11 -4.57 1.70
C LEU A 238 -25.08 -3.60 0.52
N ASP A 239 -23.93 -2.97 0.26
CA ASP A 239 -23.74 -1.88 -0.71
C ASP A 239 -22.56 -2.16 -1.66
N LYS A 240 -22.46 -3.39 -2.20
CA LYS A 240 -21.32 -3.88 -2.98
C LYS A 240 -20.81 -2.90 -4.05
N THR A 241 -21.73 -2.34 -4.82
CA THR A 241 -21.42 -1.36 -5.89
C THR A 241 -20.80 -0.11 -5.31
N CYS A 242 -21.36 0.44 -4.24
CA CYS A 242 -20.80 1.61 -3.57
C CYS A 242 -19.39 1.35 -3.03
N TRP A 243 -19.17 0.20 -2.38
CA TRP A 243 -17.86 -0.17 -1.87
C TRP A 243 -16.81 -0.25 -3.00
N MET A 244 -17.18 -0.84 -4.14
CA MET A 244 -16.31 -0.87 -5.33
C MET A 244 -16.06 0.53 -5.89
N ASP A 245 -17.09 1.34 -6.09
CA ASP A 245 -16.97 2.69 -6.67
C ASP A 245 -16.24 3.68 -5.74
N GLN A 246 -16.24 3.40 -4.43
CA GLN A 246 -15.41 4.12 -3.47
C GLN A 246 -13.93 3.70 -3.52
N LEU A 247 -13.63 2.43 -3.79
CA LEU A 247 -12.26 1.93 -3.81
C LEU A 247 -11.58 2.06 -5.18
N LYS A 248 -12.30 2.05 -6.29
CA LYS A 248 -11.72 2.26 -7.63
C LYS A 248 -11.02 3.61 -7.72
N LEU A 249 -9.83 3.61 -8.31
CA LEU A 249 -9.14 4.83 -8.72
C LEU A 249 -9.50 5.17 -10.17
N ASP A 250 -9.28 6.43 -10.55
CA ASP A 250 -9.45 6.89 -11.92
C ASP A 250 -8.42 6.23 -12.85
N LEU A 251 -8.87 5.63 -13.95
CA LEU A 251 -8.02 4.79 -14.80
C LEU A 251 -7.00 5.57 -15.65
N HIS A 252 -7.17 6.88 -15.84
CA HIS A 252 -6.25 7.70 -16.65
C HIS A 252 -5.21 8.43 -15.79
N THR A 253 -5.57 8.83 -14.58
CA THR A 253 -4.73 9.58 -13.64
C THR A 253 -4.12 8.71 -12.54
N GLY A 254 -4.78 7.59 -12.18
CA GLY A 254 -4.38 6.73 -11.06
C GLY A 254 -4.58 7.39 -9.70
N LEU A 255 -5.52 8.34 -9.60
CA LEU A 255 -5.84 9.12 -8.41
C LEU A 255 -7.31 8.93 -8.01
N ASP A 256 -7.78 9.65 -6.98
CA ASP A 256 -9.20 9.64 -6.60
C ASP A 256 -10.08 10.13 -7.78
N PRO A 257 -11.16 9.41 -8.18
CA PRO A 257 -12.04 9.88 -9.25
C PRO A 257 -12.80 11.14 -8.85
N SER A 258 -13.01 12.06 -9.79
CA SER A 258 -13.64 13.38 -9.54
C SER A 258 -15.08 13.30 -8.99
N SER A 259 -15.82 12.25 -9.36
CA SER A 259 -17.16 11.92 -8.85
C SER A 259 -17.18 10.72 -7.89
N GLY A 260 -16.03 10.10 -7.62
CA GLY A 260 -15.90 8.82 -6.91
C GLY A 260 -15.52 8.93 -5.44
N GLY A 261 -15.00 7.83 -4.89
CA GLY A 261 -14.55 7.76 -3.51
C GLY A 261 -13.24 8.52 -3.26
N LYS A 262 -13.26 9.37 -2.24
CA LYS A 262 -12.05 9.87 -1.58
C LYS A 262 -11.69 8.88 -0.47
N ILE A 263 -10.52 8.27 -0.56
CA ILE A 263 -10.04 7.24 0.38
C ILE A 263 -8.62 7.59 0.80
N ARG A 264 -8.29 7.50 2.10
CA ARG A 264 -6.94 7.76 2.63
C ARG A 264 -6.45 6.58 3.46
N ALA A 265 -5.13 6.43 3.54
CA ALA A 265 -4.52 5.53 4.51
C ALA A 265 -4.94 5.91 5.93
N ALA A 266 -5.23 4.90 6.76
CA ALA A 266 -5.29 5.09 8.20
C ALA A 266 -3.93 5.56 8.74
N GLN A 267 -3.92 6.17 9.92
CA GLN A 267 -2.73 6.76 10.54
C GLN A 267 -2.45 6.13 11.90
N GLY A 268 -1.19 6.22 12.35
CA GLY A 268 -0.74 5.60 13.60
C GLY A 268 -0.47 4.11 13.48
N PHE A 269 -0.17 3.45 14.60
CA PHE A 269 0.11 2.01 14.65
C PHE A 269 -1.11 1.16 14.26
N ASP A 270 -2.30 1.50 14.77
CA ASP A 270 -3.62 0.96 14.40
C ASP A 270 -3.88 0.84 12.88
N ALA A 271 -3.15 1.59 12.03
CA ALA A 271 -3.23 1.49 10.58
C ALA A 271 -2.71 0.15 10.01
N ALA A 272 -1.77 -0.51 10.70
CA ALA A 272 -1.07 -1.70 10.22
C ALA A 272 -0.89 -2.80 11.28
N ASP A 273 -1.17 -2.56 12.57
CA ASP A 273 -1.00 -3.57 13.63
C ASP A 273 -1.85 -4.83 13.40
N PHE A 274 -3.12 -4.60 13.04
CA PHE A 274 -4.12 -5.63 12.78
C PHE A 274 -4.86 -5.33 11.46
N PHE A 275 -5.00 -6.34 10.60
CA PHE A 275 -5.83 -6.22 9.40
C PHE A 275 -7.32 -6.12 9.75
N ILE A 276 -7.73 -6.93 10.72
CA ILE A 276 -9.03 -6.91 11.37
C ILE A 276 -8.83 -7.48 12.78
N THR A 277 -9.74 -7.21 13.71
CA THR A 277 -9.70 -7.76 15.08
C THR A 277 -9.39 -9.26 15.07
N GLY A 278 -8.28 -9.66 15.71
CA GLY A 278 -7.81 -11.05 15.75
C GLY A 278 -6.83 -11.47 14.64
N TYR A 279 -6.61 -10.66 13.60
CA TYR A 279 -5.60 -10.92 12.56
C TYR A 279 -4.46 -9.90 12.65
N TRP A 280 -3.41 -10.26 13.36
CA TRP A 280 -2.20 -9.43 13.51
C TRP A 280 -1.36 -9.42 12.23
N ILE A 281 -0.69 -8.30 11.99
CA ILE A 281 0.37 -8.13 10.97
C ILE A 281 1.64 -7.63 11.67
N TRP A 282 1.65 -6.38 12.16
CA TRP A 282 2.83 -5.74 12.77
C TRP A 282 2.83 -5.72 14.31
N SER A 283 1.70 -6.06 14.97
CA SER A 283 1.56 -5.89 16.43
C SER A 283 2.71 -6.54 17.22
N LYS A 284 3.08 -7.78 16.88
CA LYS A 284 4.17 -8.52 17.53
C LYS A 284 5.52 -7.81 17.44
N ILE A 285 5.85 -7.18 16.31
CA ILE A 285 7.11 -6.43 16.17
C ILE A 285 7.08 -5.19 17.07
N ILE A 286 5.95 -4.48 17.09
CA ILE A 286 5.73 -3.27 17.89
C ILE A 286 5.75 -3.56 19.39
N GLU A 287 5.10 -4.65 19.82
CA GLU A 287 5.10 -5.14 21.21
C GLU A 287 6.53 -5.46 21.68
N ASN A 288 7.30 -6.20 20.87
CA ASN A 288 8.70 -6.51 21.21
C ASN A 288 9.59 -5.26 21.22
N LEU A 289 9.45 -4.34 20.25
CA LEU A 289 10.19 -3.07 20.25
C LEU A 289 9.85 -2.23 21.50
N ALA A 290 8.58 -2.16 21.90
CA ALA A 290 8.18 -1.45 23.11
C ALA A 290 8.85 -1.99 24.38
N ALA A 291 9.09 -3.30 24.47
CA ALA A 291 9.78 -3.91 25.61
C ALA A 291 11.25 -3.45 25.79
N ILE A 292 11.92 -2.98 24.72
CA ILE A 292 13.29 -2.43 24.79
C ILE A 292 13.33 -0.89 24.76
N GLY A 293 12.17 -0.22 24.93
CA GLY A 293 12.08 1.24 25.07
C GLY A 293 11.72 2.01 23.79
N TYR A 294 11.10 1.36 22.80
CA TYR A 294 10.47 2.09 21.69
C TYR A 294 9.08 2.61 22.05
N ASP A 295 8.75 3.80 21.55
CA ASP A 295 7.48 4.49 21.73
C ASP A 295 7.16 5.35 20.48
N PRO A 296 6.01 6.06 20.42
CA PRO A 296 5.65 6.88 19.26
C PRO A 296 6.59 8.04 18.91
N ASN A 297 7.57 8.37 19.78
CA ASN A 297 8.55 9.43 19.53
C ASN A 297 9.78 8.92 18.74
N ASN A 298 10.16 7.66 18.92
CA ASN A 298 11.31 7.04 18.26
C ASN A 298 10.93 5.90 17.27
N MET A 299 9.64 5.65 17.08
CA MET A 299 9.09 4.66 16.16
C MET A 299 7.96 5.22 15.29
N LEU A 300 7.86 4.80 14.03
CA LEU A 300 6.78 5.17 13.11
C LEU A 300 6.25 3.95 12.32
N SER A 301 4.94 3.80 12.27
CA SER A 301 4.25 3.04 11.21
C SER A 301 3.95 3.98 10.04
N ALA A 302 4.74 3.86 8.96
CA ALA A 302 4.66 4.70 7.76
C ALA A 302 3.61 4.17 6.78
N ALA A 303 2.36 4.08 7.27
CA ALA A 303 1.19 3.64 6.51
C ALA A 303 0.90 4.51 5.27
N TYR A 304 0.49 3.88 4.16
CA TYR A 304 0.25 4.53 2.86
C TYR A 304 -0.86 3.85 2.06
N ASP A 305 -1.29 4.49 0.98
CA ASP A 305 -2.31 3.96 0.08
C ASP A 305 -1.68 3.04 -0.96
N TRP A 306 -1.60 1.76 -0.61
CA TRP A 306 -1.05 0.68 -1.44
C TRP A 306 -1.76 0.45 -2.78
N ARG A 307 -2.89 1.13 -3.05
CA ARG A 307 -3.55 1.11 -4.37
C ARG A 307 -2.88 2.05 -5.37
N LEU A 308 -2.27 3.14 -4.91
CA LEU A 308 -1.66 4.18 -5.76
C LEU A 308 -0.30 3.73 -6.32
N ALA A 309 0.07 4.29 -7.47
CA ALA A 309 1.46 4.30 -7.91
C ALA A 309 2.33 5.08 -6.91
N TYR A 310 3.63 4.81 -6.88
CA TYR A 310 4.51 5.44 -5.89
C TYR A 310 4.63 6.95 -6.15
N GLY A 311 4.81 7.40 -7.40
CA GLY A 311 4.72 8.83 -7.75
C GLY A 311 3.40 9.49 -7.33
N ASN A 312 2.29 8.76 -7.40
CA ASN A 312 0.97 9.25 -6.99
C ASN A 312 0.80 9.34 -5.46
N ASN A 313 1.50 8.51 -4.67
CA ASN A 313 1.55 8.65 -3.20
C ASN A 313 2.20 9.98 -2.78
N GLU A 314 3.22 10.46 -3.52
CA GLU A 314 3.74 11.82 -3.30
C GLU A 314 2.77 12.88 -3.80
N ALA A 315 2.28 12.76 -5.03
CA ALA A 315 1.45 13.78 -5.67
C ALA A 315 0.10 14.03 -4.94
N ARG A 316 -0.51 12.98 -4.36
CA ARG A 316 -1.80 13.08 -3.65
C ARG A 316 -1.64 13.37 -2.16
N ASP A 317 -0.74 12.64 -1.50
CA ASP A 317 -0.70 12.56 -0.04
C ASP A 317 0.58 13.16 0.57
N HIS A 318 1.56 13.59 -0.24
CA HIS A 318 2.90 14.00 0.20
C HIS A 318 3.59 12.94 1.08
N TYR A 319 3.36 11.66 0.76
CA TYR A 319 3.81 10.53 1.59
C TYR A 319 5.32 10.51 1.79
N PHE A 320 6.10 10.63 0.71
CA PHE A 320 7.55 10.54 0.77
C PHE A 320 8.18 11.81 1.32
N SER A 321 7.58 12.98 1.08
CA SER A 321 7.94 14.23 1.77
C SER A 321 7.75 14.14 3.28
N LYS A 322 6.62 13.58 3.75
CA LYS A 322 6.37 13.34 5.19
C LYS A 322 7.35 12.32 5.78
N LEU A 323 7.62 11.22 5.06
CA LEU A 323 8.57 10.19 5.46
C LEU A 323 9.99 10.76 5.60
N LYS A 324 10.46 11.54 4.61
CA LYS A 324 11.73 12.27 4.65
C LYS A 324 11.80 13.18 5.88
N MET A 325 10.80 14.03 6.09
CA MET A 325 10.76 14.96 7.22
C MET A 325 10.74 14.24 8.58
N TYR A 326 10.04 13.09 8.69
CA TYR A 326 10.06 12.29 9.92
C TYR A 326 11.45 11.71 10.18
N ILE A 327 12.11 11.15 9.15
CA ILE A 327 13.47 10.59 9.30
C ILE A 327 14.46 11.69 9.70
N GLU A 328 14.44 12.85 9.05
CA GLU A 328 15.27 14.01 9.42
C GLU A 328 15.00 14.49 10.86
N TYR A 329 13.72 14.53 11.27
CA TYR A 329 13.31 14.85 12.63
C TYR A 329 13.88 13.83 13.64
N SER A 330 13.64 12.54 13.43
CA SER A 330 14.04 11.49 14.37
C SER A 330 15.54 11.35 14.47
N VAL A 331 16.29 11.45 13.37
CA VAL A 331 17.77 11.48 13.41
C VAL A 331 18.27 12.70 14.20
N LYS A 332 17.68 13.88 13.98
CA LYS A 332 18.07 15.12 14.67
C LYS A 332 17.82 15.07 16.19
N PHE A 333 16.70 14.51 16.63
CA PHE A 333 16.35 14.46 18.06
C PHE A 333 16.88 13.22 18.78
N ASN A 334 17.25 12.16 18.07
CA ASN A 334 17.89 10.97 18.61
C ASN A 334 19.43 11.02 18.45
N GLU A 335 20.04 12.12 18.93
CA GLU A 335 21.50 12.32 19.01
C GLU A 335 22.30 12.12 17.70
N GLY A 336 21.67 12.32 16.53
CA GLY A 336 22.29 12.07 15.23
C GLY A 336 22.42 10.59 14.86
N LYS A 337 21.75 9.67 15.58
CA LYS A 337 21.68 8.25 15.18
C LYS A 337 20.78 8.10 13.97
N LYS A 338 21.36 7.60 12.88
CA LYS A 338 20.68 7.24 11.63
C LYS A 338 19.53 6.24 11.90
N ALA A 339 18.44 6.34 11.13
CA ALA A 339 17.24 5.53 11.28
C ALA A 339 17.40 4.11 10.70
N VAL A 340 16.76 3.14 11.33
CA VAL A 340 16.53 1.80 10.78
C VAL A 340 15.17 1.79 10.09
N ILE A 341 15.14 1.50 8.80
CA ILE A 341 13.92 1.42 8.01
C ILE A 341 13.64 -0.04 7.65
N THR A 342 12.44 -0.53 7.95
CA THR A 342 12.04 -1.92 7.73
C THR A 342 10.80 -1.99 6.85
N GLY A 343 10.82 -2.85 5.84
CA GLY A 343 9.72 -3.02 4.90
C GLY A 343 9.36 -4.47 4.72
N HIS A 344 8.06 -4.76 4.77
CA HIS A 344 7.53 -6.10 4.49
C HIS A 344 6.97 -6.17 3.07
N SER A 345 7.26 -7.24 2.33
CA SER A 345 6.63 -7.51 1.02
C SER A 345 6.79 -6.32 0.06
N MET A 346 5.70 -5.77 -0.48
CA MET A 346 5.70 -4.56 -1.31
C MET A 346 6.29 -3.32 -0.59
N GLY A 347 6.26 -3.26 0.74
CA GLY A 347 6.87 -2.18 1.52
C GLY A 347 8.38 -2.07 1.32
N ALA A 348 9.07 -3.19 1.02
CA ALA A 348 10.47 -3.17 0.64
C ALA A 348 10.71 -2.48 -0.71
N GLN A 349 9.82 -2.67 -1.70
CA GLN A 349 9.86 -1.94 -2.98
C GLN A 349 9.61 -0.44 -2.77
N VAL A 350 8.70 -0.06 -1.87
CA VAL A 350 8.41 1.34 -1.51
C VAL A 350 9.64 2.01 -0.88
N ILE A 351 10.37 1.33 0.01
CA ILE A 351 11.63 1.83 0.58
C ILE A 351 12.70 1.97 -0.50
N PHE A 352 12.86 0.98 -1.38
CA PHE A 352 13.82 1.03 -2.48
C PHE A 352 13.56 2.23 -3.41
N TRP A 353 12.31 2.45 -3.80
CA TRP A 353 11.90 3.62 -4.58
C TRP A 353 12.08 4.94 -3.81
N PHE A 354 11.76 4.97 -2.51
CA PHE A 354 11.97 6.14 -1.65
C PHE A 354 13.45 6.57 -1.62
N MET A 355 14.38 5.62 -1.49
CA MET A 355 15.82 5.92 -1.50
C MET A 355 16.27 6.58 -2.82
N LYS A 356 15.64 6.25 -3.95
CA LYS A 356 15.87 6.93 -5.23
C LYS A 356 15.16 8.25 -5.37
N TRP A 357 13.92 8.34 -4.91
CA TRP A 357 13.17 9.60 -4.88
C TRP A 357 13.88 10.65 -4.02
N VAL A 358 14.42 10.29 -2.86
CA VAL A 358 15.00 11.25 -1.91
C VAL A 358 16.36 11.79 -2.37
N GLU A 359 17.21 10.99 -3.01
CA GLU A 359 18.47 11.48 -3.58
C GLU A 359 18.25 12.36 -4.84
N SER A 360 17.19 12.08 -5.61
CA SER A 360 16.95 12.71 -6.91
C SER A 360 16.46 14.17 -6.82
N PRO A 361 16.97 15.09 -7.68
CA PRO A 361 16.41 16.42 -7.88
C PRO A 361 14.96 16.41 -8.44
N LEU A 362 14.52 15.30 -9.03
CA LEU A 362 13.13 15.12 -9.51
C LEU A 362 12.15 14.72 -8.40
N GLY A 363 12.66 14.38 -7.21
CA GLY A 363 11.88 13.93 -6.07
C GLY A 363 12.15 14.77 -4.83
N GLY A 364 12.64 14.13 -3.76
CA GLY A 364 12.85 14.74 -2.46
C GLY A 364 14.04 15.70 -2.38
N ASN A 365 14.92 15.74 -3.40
CA ASN A 365 16.05 16.67 -3.51
C ASN A 365 16.88 16.78 -2.21
N GLY A 366 17.14 15.64 -1.55
CA GLY A 366 18.00 15.52 -0.39
C GLY A 366 19.49 15.49 -0.75
N GLY A 367 19.81 15.19 -2.02
CA GLY A 367 21.18 15.03 -2.51
C GLY A 367 21.75 13.61 -2.32
N PRO A 368 22.90 13.32 -2.94
CA PRO A 368 23.42 11.95 -3.08
C PRO A 368 23.90 11.32 -1.77
N THR A 369 24.17 12.12 -0.72
CA THR A 369 24.57 11.62 0.60
C THR A 369 23.38 11.42 1.54
N TRP A 370 22.17 11.87 1.20
CA TRP A 370 21.05 11.91 2.15
C TRP A 370 20.77 10.54 2.79
N VAL A 371 20.78 9.47 1.99
CA VAL A 371 20.58 8.10 2.49
C VAL A 371 21.74 7.68 3.40
N ASN A 372 22.98 7.98 3.03
CA ASN A 372 24.14 7.71 3.88
C ASN A 372 24.03 8.45 5.23
N ASP A 373 23.56 9.69 5.22
CA ASP A 373 23.57 10.57 6.38
C ASP A 373 22.40 10.28 7.35
N HIS A 374 21.32 9.65 6.87
CA HIS A 374 20.10 9.45 7.64
C HIS A 374 19.64 7.99 7.83
N ILE A 375 20.08 7.03 7.01
CA ILE A 375 19.70 5.62 7.11
C ILE A 375 20.88 4.78 7.60
N ASP A 376 20.69 4.06 8.70
CA ASP A 376 21.66 3.09 9.23
C ASP A 376 21.53 1.76 8.49
N SER A 377 20.30 1.25 8.45
CA SER A 377 20.00 -0.09 8.01
C SER A 377 18.64 -0.16 7.32
N PHE A 378 18.59 -0.82 6.17
CA PHE A 378 17.37 -1.23 5.49
C PHE A 378 17.11 -2.71 5.76
N ILE A 379 16.05 -3.02 6.50
CA ILE A 379 15.57 -4.38 6.74
C ILE A 379 14.51 -4.70 5.67
N ASN A 380 14.84 -5.63 4.79
CA ASN A 380 13.98 -6.18 3.75
C ASN A 380 13.37 -7.50 4.25
N ILE A 381 12.09 -7.47 4.69
CA ILE A 381 11.38 -8.65 5.20
C ILE A 381 10.51 -9.25 4.09
N SER A 382 10.88 -10.43 3.58
CA SER A 382 10.15 -11.12 2.49
C SER A 382 9.78 -10.21 1.31
N GLY A 383 10.67 -9.26 0.97
CA GLY A 383 10.38 -8.26 -0.06
C GLY A 383 10.27 -8.88 -1.44
N SER A 384 9.25 -8.46 -2.19
CA SER A 384 8.96 -8.92 -3.55
C SER A 384 9.83 -8.19 -4.60
N MET A 385 11.15 -8.11 -4.38
CA MET A 385 12.04 -7.20 -5.13
C MET A 385 11.96 -7.37 -6.66
N LEU A 386 11.75 -8.59 -7.16
CA LEU A 386 11.55 -8.86 -8.59
C LEU A 386 10.09 -9.12 -8.99
N GLY A 387 9.11 -8.81 -8.13
CA GLY A 387 7.68 -9.05 -8.34
C GLY A 387 7.21 -10.45 -7.90
N THR A 388 5.97 -10.81 -8.23
CA THR A 388 5.37 -12.12 -7.90
C THR A 388 4.59 -12.69 -9.09
N PRO A 389 4.68 -14.00 -9.38
CA PRO A 389 3.81 -14.67 -10.36
C PRO A 389 2.32 -14.37 -10.16
N LYS A 390 1.88 -14.38 -8.89
CA LYS A 390 0.51 -14.08 -8.43
C LYS A 390 -0.03 -12.73 -8.95
N ALA A 391 0.83 -11.74 -9.17
CA ALA A 391 0.41 -10.45 -9.73
C ALA A 391 -0.15 -10.56 -11.16
N ILE A 392 0.42 -11.44 -12.01
CA ILE A 392 -0.08 -11.66 -13.38
C ILE A 392 -1.48 -12.29 -13.33
N ALA A 393 -1.67 -13.38 -12.57
CA ALA A 393 -2.96 -14.04 -12.44
C ALA A 393 -4.05 -13.10 -11.89
N ALA A 394 -3.71 -12.32 -10.87
CA ALA A 394 -4.62 -11.35 -10.25
C ALA A 394 -5.06 -10.23 -11.22
N LEU A 395 -4.17 -9.75 -12.10
CA LEU A 395 -4.47 -8.70 -13.09
C LEU A 395 -5.09 -9.24 -14.38
N LEU A 396 -4.81 -10.51 -14.74
CA LEU A 396 -5.32 -11.19 -15.93
C LEU A 396 -6.75 -11.70 -15.74
N SER A 397 -7.01 -12.48 -14.69
CA SER A 397 -8.30 -13.14 -14.47
C SER A 397 -8.97 -12.82 -13.12
N GLY A 398 -8.35 -11.99 -12.27
CA GLY A 398 -8.92 -11.64 -10.97
C GLY A 398 -8.89 -12.80 -9.96
N GLU A 399 -7.96 -13.74 -10.16
CA GLU A 399 -7.78 -14.92 -9.32
C GLU A 399 -6.60 -14.72 -8.37
N MET A 400 -6.80 -15.01 -7.08
CA MET A 400 -5.82 -14.86 -6.02
C MET A 400 -5.82 -16.15 -5.21
N LYS A 401 -5.20 -17.20 -5.75
CA LYS A 401 -5.34 -18.58 -5.25
C LYS A 401 -4.47 -18.84 -4.02
N ASP A 402 -4.86 -18.30 -2.86
CA ASP A 402 -4.27 -18.67 -1.58
C ASP A 402 -4.66 -20.12 -1.23
N THR A 403 -3.86 -21.05 -1.76
CA THR A 403 -4.15 -22.47 -1.78
C THR A 403 -3.85 -23.10 -0.43
N ALA A 404 -4.89 -23.65 0.21
CA ALA A 404 -4.78 -24.71 1.21
C ALA A 404 -3.94 -24.45 2.48
N GLN A 405 -4.29 -23.42 3.25
CA GLN A 405 -4.34 -23.54 4.72
C GLN A 405 -5.32 -22.54 5.35
N LEU A 406 -6.07 -23.01 6.37
CA LEU A 406 -7.24 -22.37 6.98
C LEU A 406 -7.00 -20.92 7.49
N ASN A 407 -7.37 -19.89 6.71
CA ASN A 407 -7.52 -18.50 7.19
C ASN A 407 -8.63 -17.74 6.41
N ALA A 408 -9.76 -18.40 6.16
CA ALA A 408 -10.72 -18.01 5.12
C ALA A 408 -11.76 -16.94 5.54
N PHE A 409 -11.30 -15.76 5.97
CA PHE A 409 -12.21 -14.63 6.30
C PHE A 409 -11.93 -13.32 5.55
N SER A 410 -10.67 -12.93 5.38
CA SER A 410 -10.28 -11.68 4.69
C SER A 410 -10.41 -11.81 3.15
N VAL A 411 -9.76 -12.82 2.56
CA VAL A 411 -9.73 -13.05 1.10
C VAL A 411 -11.00 -13.76 0.63
N TYR A 412 -11.51 -14.70 1.42
CA TYR A 412 -12.72 -15.48 1.14
C TYR A 412 -13.98 -14.62 0.94
N GLY A 413 -14.02 -13.41 1.52
CA GLY A 413 -15.06 -12.41 1.24
C GLY A 413 -14.99 -11.87 -0.19
N LEU A 414 -13.80 -11.43 -0.64
CA LEU A 414 -13.62 -10.89 -2.00
C LEU A 414 -13.94 -11.94 -3.06
N GLU A 415 -13.47 -13.17 -2.86
CA GLU A 415 -13.68 -14.24 -3.84
C GLU A 415 -15.14 -14.68 -3.99
N LYS A 416 -15.94 -14.52 -2.93
CA LYS A 416 -17.33 -14.99 -2.84
C LYS A 416 -18.37 -13.90 -3.13
N PHE A 417 -18.04 -12.63 -2.89
CA PHE A 417 -18.96 -11.50 -3.11
C PHE A 417 -18.71 -10.78 -4.45
N LEU A 418 -17.50 -10.85 -5.01
CA LEU A 418 -17.15 -10.30 -6.33
C LEU A 418 -16.93 -11.42 -7.34
N SER A 419 -17.42 -11.25 -8.56
CA SER A 419 -17.05 -12.13 -9.68
C SER A 419 -15.57 -11.97 -10.06
N LYS A 420 -14.99 -12.97 -10.74
CA LYS A 420 -13.61 -12.92 -11.26
C LYS A 420 -13.33 -11.62 -12.03
N GLN A 421 -14.24 -11.25 -12.94
CA GLN A 421 -14.14 -10.02 -13.74
C GLN A 421 -14.22 -8.74 -12.88
N GLU A 422 -15.16 -8.66 -11.93
CA GLU A 422 -15.27 -7.50 -11.02
C GLU A 422 -13.99 -7.30 -10.18
N ARG A 423 -13.33 -8.40 -9.77
CA ARG A 423 -12.04 -8.34 -9.07
C ARG A 423 -10.93 -7.90 -10.00
N ALA A 424 -10.84 -8.47 -11.19
CA ALA A 424 -9.83 -8.09 -12.18
C ALA A 424 -9.92 -6.59 -12.52
N ASP A 425 -11.13 -6.06 -12.73
CA ASP A 425 -11.33 -4.64 -13.04
C ASP A 425 -11.07 -3.71 -11.84
N LEU A 426 -11.34 -4.18 -10.62
CA LEU A 426 -10.94 -3.46 -9.40
C LEU A 426 -9.40 -3.41 -9.26
N LEU A 427 -8.72 -4.55 -9.43
CA LEU A 427 -7.25 -4.65 -9.31
C LEU A 427 -6.51 -3.90 -10.44
N ARG A 428 -7.05 -3.89 -11.67
CA ARG A 428 -6.54 -3.06 -12.78
C ARG A 428 -6.64 -1.57 -12.49
N SER A 429 -7.58 -1.14 -11.64
CA SER A 429 -7.64 0.25 -11.17
C SER A 429 -6.59 0.58 -10.10
N PHE A 430 -5.87 -0.40 -9.56
CA PHE A 430 -4.88 -0.22 -8.49
C PHE A 430 -3.45 -0.33 -9.05
N PRO A 431 -2.86 0.77 -9.60
CA PRO A 431 -1.47 0.74 -10.06
C PRO A 431 -0.47 0.24 -9.03
N GLY A 432 -0.72 0.41 -7.72
CA GLY A 432 0.14 -0.13 -6.68
C GLY A 432 0.27 -1.67 -6.73
N ILE A 433 -0.78 -2.40 -7.13
CA ILE A 433 -0.69 -3.86 -7.32
C ILE A 433 0.23 -4.21 -8.48
N ALA A 434 0.17 -3.45 -9.57
CA ALA A 434 1.00 -3.66 -10.75
C ALA A 434 2.50 -3.41 -10.51
N SER A 435 2.86 -2.71 -9.43
CA SER A 435 4.26 -2.58 -8.98
C SER A 435 4.93 -3.94 -8.68
N MET A 436 4.12 -4.95 -8.33
CA MET A 436 4.55 -6.32 -8.04
C MET A 436 4.56 -7.23 -9.26
N LEU A 437 4.35 -6.73 -10.49
CA LEU A 437 4.56 -7.53 -11.69
C LEU A 437 6.02 -8.04 -11.76
N PRO A 438 6.24 -9.28 -12.23
CA PRO A 438 7.57 -9.87 -12.39
C PRO A 438 8.52 -9.01 -13.25
N LYS A 439 9.78 -8.91 -12.81
CA LYS A 439 10.84 -8.09 -13.42
C LYS A 439 11.98 -8.96 -13.93
N GLY A 440 12.60 -8.54 -15.03
CA GLY A 440 13.74 -9.20 -15.67
C GLY A 440 13.37 -10.19 -16.78
N GLY A 441 12.08 -10.45 -17.01
CA GLY A 441 11.59 -11.31 -18.09
C GLY A 441 12.29 -12.68 -18.13
N ASP A 442 12.53 -13.18 -19.34
CA ASP A 442 13.13 -14.51 -19.57
C ASP A 442 14.55 -14.66 -18.99
N ALA A 443 15.29 -13.57 -18.75
CA ALA A 443 16.63 -13.63 -18.15
C ALA A 443 16.62 -14.04 -16.66
N VAL A 444 15.51 -13.77 -15.96
CA VAL A 444 15.32 -14.05 -14.52
C VAL A 444 14.35 -15.22 -14.29
N TRP A 445 13.36 -15.39 -15.15
CA TRP A 445 12.26 -16.34 -14.93
C TRP A 445 12.24 -17.49 -15.95
N GLY A 446 13.17 -17.50 -16.90
CA GLY A 446 13.29 -18.53 -17.92
C GLY A 446 12.40 -18.32 -19.15
N ASN A 447 12.58 -19.20 -20.13
CA ASN A 447 11.81 -19.25 -21.37
C ASN A 447 11.25 -20.66 -21.60
N GLU A 448 10.62 -20.92 -22.76
CA GLU A 448 10.01 -22.22 -23.11
C GLU A 448 10.93 -23.47 -22.96
N THR A 449 12.26 -23.29 -22.80
CA THR A 449 13.24 -24.39 -22.72
C THR A 449 13.98 -24.54 -21.39
N TRP A 450 14.01 -23.51 -20.54
CA TRP A 450 14.77 -23.50 -19.28
C TRP A 450 14.31 -22.38 -18.33
N ALA A 451 14.55 -22.54 -17.04
CA ALA A 451 14.51 -21.48 -16.02
C ALA A 451 15.62 -21.65 -14.96
N PRO A 452 16.04 -20.57 -14.27
CA PRO A 452 17.08 -20.65 -13.24
C PRO A 452 16.73 -21.59 -12.08
N ASP A 453 15.45 -21.73 -11.76
CA ASP A 453 14.88 -22.60 -10.72
C ASP A 453 14.47 -24.00 -11.22
N ASP A 454 14.90 -24.40 -12.43
CA ASP A 454 14.82 -25.79 -12.91
C ASP A 454 15.84 -26.71 -12.21
N ILE A 455 15.80 -26.74 -10.88
CA ILE A 455 16.54 -27.65 -10.01
C ILE A 455 15.52 -28.26 -9.07
N ASP A 456 15.51 -29.59 -8.94
CA ASP A 456 14.68 -30.23 -7.94
C ASP A 456 15.21 -29.93 -6.52
N PRO A 457 14.39 -29.42 -5.59
CA PRO A 457 14.87 -29.07 -4.26
C PRO A 457 15.29 -30.31 -3.46
N GLU A 458 14.65 -31.47 -3.68
CA GLU A 458 14.95 -32.73 -2.97
C GLU A 458 16.09 -33.50 -3.63
N THR A 459 16.02 -33.75 -4.95
CA THR A 459 17.02 -34.58 -5.65
C THR A 459 18.23 -33.79 -6.15
N GLY A 460 18.07 -32.48 -6.43
CA GLY A 460 19.07 -31.65 -7.09
C GLY A 460 19.21 -31.89 -8.60
N GLU A 461 18.33 -32.69 -9.20
CA GLU A 461 18.34 -32.96 -10.64
C GLU A 461 17.77 -31.76 -11.43
N GLU A 462 18.29 -31.51 -12.64
CA GLU A 462 17.77 -30.44 -13.49
C GLU A 462 16.42 -30.84 -14.10
N ARG A 463 15.45 -29.95 -14.01
CA ARG A 463 14.17 -30.12 -14.73
C ARG A 463 14.32 -29.71 -16.18
N SER A 464 13.64 -30.41 -17.10
CA SER A 464 13.69 -30.12 -18.54
C SER A 464 12.40 -30.49 -19.24
N GLY A 465 12.19 -29.96 -20.45
CA GLY A 465 10.97 -30.16 -21.23
C GLY A 465 9.74 -29.58 -20.51
N GLU A 466 8.63 -30.33 -20.50
CA GLU A 466 7.38 -29.92 -19.85
C GLU A 466 7.55 -29.65 -18.35
N ALA A 467 8.51 -30.31 -17.70
CA ALA A 467 8.84 -30.09 -16.30
C ALA A 467 9.66 -28.80 -16.03
N SER A 468 10.02 -28.00 -17.04
CA SER A 468 10.67 -26.69 -16.84
C SER A 468 9.69 -25.62 -16.33
N TYR A 469 10.05 -24.84 -15.31
CA TYR A 469 9.30 -23.66 -14.85
C TYR A 469 9.38 -22.45 -15.81
N GLY A 470 10.16 -22.54 -16.88
CA GLY A 470 10.26 -21.47 -17.88
C GLY A 470 8.98 -21.28 -18.69
N SER A 471 8.12 -22.30 -18.75
CA SER A 471 6.73 -22.16 -19.22
C SER A 471 5.82 -21.63 -18.09
N PHE A 472 5.42 -20.37 -18.20
CA PHE A 472 4.71 -19.63 -17.16
C PHE A 472 3.18 -19.78 -17.26
N ILE A 473 2.57 -19.44 -18.40
CA ILE A 473 1.16 -19.76 -18.69
C ILE A 473 1.12 -20.93 -19.66
N ASN A 474 0.45 -22.00 -19.25
CA ASN A 474 0.25 -23.21 -20.03
C ASN A 474 -1.21 -23.32 -20.43
N PHE A 475 -1.49 -23.82 -21.62
CA PHE A 475 -2.85 -24.10 -22.09
C PHE A 475 -3.03 -25.60 -22.28
N ARG A 476 -4.26 -26.08 -22.06
CA ARG A 476 -4.57 -27.50 -22.28
C ARG A 476 -4.40 -27.84 -23.76
N PRO A 477 -3.63 -28.90 -24.12
CA PRO A 477 -3.53 -29.34 -25.51
C PRO A 477 -4.92 -29.73 -26.05
N GLU A 478 -5.19 -29.35 -27.30
CA GLU A 478 -6.50 -29.50 -27.94
C GLU A 478 -6.94 -30.98 -27.98
N ASN A 479 -8.16 -31.27 -27.50
CA ASN A 479 -8.82 -32.53 -27.82
C ASN A 479 -9.16 -32.51 -29.33
N THR A 480 -8.45 -33.30 -30.13
CA THR A 480 -8.62 -33.40 -31.59
C THR A 480 -10.00 -33.86 -32.06
N GLU A 481 -10.89 -34.23 -31.14
CA GLU A 481 -12.28 -34.64 -31.42
C GLU A 481 -13.26 -33.45 -31.55
N THR A 482 -12.98 -32.27 -30.97
CA THR A 482 -13.95 -31.16 -30.89
C THR A 482 -13.77 -30.04 -31.93
N GLY A 483 -12.69 -30.03 -32.72
CA GLY A 483 -12.54 -29.18 -33.91
C GLY A 483 -12.35 -27.67 -33.69
N ASP A 484 -12.42 -27.17 -32.45
CA ASP A 484 -12.05 -25.79 -32.10
C ASP A 484 -10.52 -25.61 -32.12
N ASN A 485 -9.97 -25.35 -33.31
CA ASN A 485 -8.58 -24.90 -33.47
C ASN A 485 -8.43 -23.50 -32.88
N LEU A 486 -7.87 -23.41 -31.67
CA LEU A 486 -7.57 -22.16 -30.96
C LEU A 486 -6.07 -21.81 -31.06
N GLY A 487 -5.21 -22.81 -31.28
CA GLY A 487 -3.80 -22.61 -31.60
C GLY A 487 -2.96 -21.97 -30.48
N LEU A 488 -3.49 -22.01 -29.25
CA LEU A 488 -2.84 -21.46 -28.06
C LEU A 488 -1.54 -22.21 -27.77
N ARG A 489 -0.47 -21.46 -27.55
CA ARG A 489 0.85 -22.00 -27.18
C ARG A 489 1.13 -21.66 -25.73
N ASN A 490 1.88 -22.53 -25.07
CA ASN A 490 2.49 -22.24 -23.79
C ASN A 490 3.39 -20.99 -23.90
N LEU A 491 3.42 -20.18 -22.85
CA LEU A 491 4.02 -18.85 -22.85
C LEU A 491 5.13 -18.76 -21.80
N SER A 492 6.29 -18.21 -22.17
CA SER A 492 7.27 -17.75 -21.17
C SER A 492 6.70 -16.62 -20.32
N LEU A 493 7.44 -16.17 -19.31
CA LEU A 493 7.02 -14.98 -18.54
C LEU A 493 6.89 -13.75 -19.45
N ALA A 494 7.84 -13.50 -20.35
CA ALA A 494 7.76 -12.34 -21.26
C ALA A 494 6.52 -12.43 -22.17
N ALA A 495 6.27 -13.58 -22.78
CA ALA A 495 5.08 -13.79 -23.61
C ALA A 495 3.77 -13.72 -22.80
N SER A 496 3.80 -14.09 -21.52
CA SER A 496 2.67 -13.95 -20.59
C SER A 496 2.39 -12.48 -20.23
N PHE A 497 3.41 -11.61 -20.24
CA PHE A 497 3.22 -10.17 -20.10
C PHE A 497 2.52 -9.59 -21.35
N ASP A 498 2.96 -9.96 -22.56
CA ASP A 498 2.29 -9.57 -23.80
C ASP A 498 0.83 -10.06 -23.85
N TYR A 499 0.56 -11.25 -23.31
CA TYR A 499 -0.78 -11.80 -23.20
C TYR A 499 -1.66 -11.07 -22.18
N LEU A 500 -1.11 -10.66 -21.02
CA LEU A 500 -1.78 -9.76 -20.07
C LEU A 500 -2.15 -8.43 -20.74
N MET A 501 -1.23 -7.85 -21.53
CA MET A 501 -1.46 -6.60 -22.26
C MET A 501 -2.57 -6.77 -23.33
N GLN A 502 -2.71 -7.93 -23.96
CA GLN A 502 -3.83 -8.19 -24.88
C GLN A 502 -5.21 -8.28 -24.20
N HIS A 503 -5.26 -8.63 -22.91
CA HIS A 503 -6.52 -8.83 -22.17
C HIS A 503 -6.95 -7.62 -21.31
N THR A 504 -6.07 -6.64 -21.14
CA THR A 504 -6.28 -5.43 -20.32
C THR A 504 -6.62 -4.18 -21.16
N PRO A 505 -7.30 -3.17 -20.60
CA PRO A 505 -7.66 -1.95 -21.34
C PRO A 505 -6.45 -1.02 -21.54
N HIS A 506 -6.48 -0.16 -22.56
CA HIS A 506 -5.39 0.79 -22.85
C HIS A 506 -5.07 1.75 -21.70
N SER A 507 -6.05 2.09 -20.85
CA SER A 507 -5.84 2.90 -19.65
C SER A 507 -4.88 2.22 -18.67
N PHE A 508 -4.98 0.89 -18.49
CA PHE A 508 -4.04 0.09 -17.73
C PHE A 508 -2.64 0.05 -18.39
N HIS A 509 -2.55 -0.03 -19.72
CA HIS A 509 -1.26 0.00 -20.44
C HIS A 509 -0.53 1.32 -20.24
N ARG A 510 -1.26 2.43 -20.36
CA ARG A 510 -0.77 3.79 -20.07
C ARG A 510 -0.26 3.85 -18.63
N MET A 511 -1.06 3.39 -17.67
CA MET A 511 -0.74 3.39 -16.25
C MET A 511 0.54 2.62 -15.92
N LEU A 512 0.75 1.44 -16.54
CA LEU A 512 2.00 0.68 -16.45
C LEU A 512 3.17 1.48 -17.02
N ALA A 513 3.07 1.90 -18.29
CA ALA A 513 4.16 2.53 -19.02
C ALA A 513 4.62 3.88 -18.44
N THR A 514 3.76 4.58 -17.69
CA THR A 514 4.15 5.84 -17.02
C THR A 514 4.78 5.65 -15.64
N ASN A 515 4.64 4.49 -15.01
CA ASN A 515 5.02 4.30 -13.59
C ASN A 515 6.06 3.20 -13.36
N TYR A 516 6.14 2.18 -14.22
CA TYR A 516 6.90 0.97 -13.93
C TYR A 516 7.72 0.46 -15.13
N SER A 517 8.83 -0.20 -14.82
CA SER A 517 9.64 -0.94 -15.78
C SER A 517 9.90 -2.37 -15.28
N HIS A 518 10.08 -3.28 -16.24
CA HIS A 518 10.21 -4.73 -16.01
C HIS A 518 11.46 -5.32 -16.68
N GLY A 519 12.34 -4.47 -17.23
CA GLY A 519 13.51 -4.90 -18.00
C GLY A 519 14.76 -5.16 -17.15
N VAL A 520 15.90 -5.17 -17.82
CA VAL A 520 17.25 -5.30 -17.23
C VAL A 520 18.16 -4.26 -17.85
N ALA A 521 18.94 -3.55 -17.02
CA ALA A 521 20.03 -2.70 -17.47
C ALA A 521 21.33 -3.50 -17.54
N HIS A 522 21.86 -3.71 -18.75
CA HIS A 522 23.05 -4.54 -18.96
C HIS A 522 24.36 -3.78 -18.69
N THR A 523 24.41 -2.47 -18.90
CA THR A 523 25.61 -1.66 -18.67
C THR A 523 25.45 -0.70 -17.48
N ALA A 524 26.58 -0.26 -16.91
CA ALA A 524 26.58 0.79 -15.89
C ALA A 524 26.09 2.14 -16.44
N ALA A 525 26.26 2.40 -17.74
CA ALA A 525 25.74 3.60 -18.39
C ALA A 525 24.20 3.58 -18.48
N ASP A 526 23.60 2.41 -18.74
CA ASP A 526 22.14 2.24 -18.71
C ASP A 526 21.62 2.51 -17.30
N VAL A 527 22.26 1.93 -16.26
CA VAL A 527 21.87 2.15 -14.86
C VAL A 527 21.94 3.63 -14.48
N GLU A 528 22.99 4.33 -14.88
CA GLU A 528 23.14 5.75 -14.56
C GLU A 528 22.13 6.65 -15.31
N ALA A 529 21.78 6.31 -16.55
CA ALA A 529 20.67 6.96 -17.24
C ALA A 529 19.32 6.66 -16.55
N ASN A 530 19.12 5.43 -16.08
CA ASN A 530 17.90 5.00 -15.40
C ASN A 530 17.74 5.60 -14.00
N ASN A 531 18.83 5.91 -13.28
CA ASN A 531 18.82 6.64 -12.02
C ASN A 531 18.05 7.98 -12.13
N HIS A 532 17.97 8.55 -13.33
CA HIS A 532 17.27 9.80 -13.62
C HIS A 532 15.81 9.62 -14.11
N ASN A 533 15.27 8.39 -14.10
CA ASN A 533 13.92 8.09 -14.60
C ASN A 533 13.00 7.51 -13.49
N PRO A 534 12.00 8.27 -13.00
CA PRO A 534 11.08 7.84 -11.94
C PRO A 534 10.32 6.53 -12.20
N ALA A 535 10.05 6.20 -13.46
CA ALA A 535 9.35 4.95 -13.83
C ALA A 535 10.23 3.70 -13.65
N LYS A 536 11.55 3.87 -13.47
CA LYS A 536 12.53 2.79 -13.31
C LYS A 536 13.02 2.61 -11.87
N TRP A 537 12.80 3.59 -11.00
CA TRP A 537 13.28 3.59 -9.61
C TRP A 537 12.80 2.41 -8.76
N ILE A 538 11.74 1.71 -9.16
CA ILE A 538 11.27 0.49 -8.50
C ILE A 538 12.06 -0.75 -8.91
N ASN A 539 12.68 -0.77 -10.10
CA ASN A 539 13.26 -1.98 -10.68
C ASN A 539 14.75 -2.10 -10.28
N PRO A 540 15.10 -3.00 -9.34
CA PRO A 540 16.48 -3.15 -8.87
C PRO A 540 17.42 -3.80 -9.91
N LEU A 541 16.88 -4.22 -11.07
CA LEU A 541 17.63 -4.67 -12.24
C LEU A 541 17.91 -3.55 -13.24
N GLU A 542 17.34 -2.35 -13.03
CA GLU A 542 17.53 -1.19 -13.91
C GLU A 542 18.15 0.03 -13.22
N VAL A 543 18.01 0.20 -11.91
CA VAL A 543 18.62 1.30 -11.14
C VAL A 543 19.60 0.78 -10.08
N SER A 544 20.53 1.63 -9.66
CA SER A 544 21.51 1.28 -8.62
C SER A 544 20.91 1.34 -7.21
N LEU A 545 21.66 0.92 -6.20
CA LEU A 545 21.49 1.38 -4.82
C LEU A 545 21.97 2.86 -4.70
N PRO A 546 21.50 3.59 -3.67
CA PRO A 546 22.00 4.92 -3.36
C PRO A 546 23.48 4.88 -2.94
N HIS A 547 24.17 6.02 -3.02
CA HIS A 547 25.60 6.10 -2.64
C HIS A 547 25.77 6.18 -1.11
N ALA A 548 25.50 5.08 -0.42
CA ALA A 548 25.45 4.98 1.05
C ALA A 548 26.37 3.88 1.61
N PRO A 549 27.71 4.04 1.58
CA PRO A 549 28.65 3.01 2.03
C PRO A 549 28.54 2.65 3.53
N ASP A 550 28.01 3.55 4.37
CA ASP A 550 27.78 3.26 5.79
C ASP A 550 26.52 2.40 6.03
N MET A 551 25.60 2.35 5.06
CA MET A 551 24.31 1.68 5.20
C MET A 551 24.48 0.16 5.12
N LYS A 552 23.63 -0.58 5.83
CA LYS A 552 23.52 -2.03 5.73
C LYS A 552 22.16 -2.44 5.17
N ILE A 553 22.11 -3.52 4.41
CA ILE A 553 20.88 -4.15 3.95
C ILE A 553 20.78 -5.53 4.60
N TYR A 554 19.68 -5.79 5.28
CA TYR A 554 19.37 -7.08 5.89
C TYR A 554 18.18 -7.70 5.18
N CYS A 555 18.41 -8.77 4.41
CA CYS A 555 17.35 -9.52 3.75
C CYS A 555 16.95 -10.71 4.63
N LEU A 556 15.74 -10.64 5.19
CA LEU A 556 15.19 -11.62 6.11
C LEU A 556 13.93 -12.22 5.46
N TYR A 557 13.95 -13.49 5.06
CA TYR A 557 12.82 -14.10 4.35
C TYR A 557 12.61 -15.58 4.68
N GLY A 558 11.38 -16.02 4.46
CA GLY A 558 10.98 -17.42 4.59
C GLY A 558 11.42 -18.27 3.41
N VAL A 559 11.73 -19.55 3.67
CA VAL A 559 12.04 -20.56 2.65
C VAL A 559 11.37 -21.90 2.98
N GLY A 560 11.21 -22.76 1.97
CA GLY A 560 10.61 -24.09 2.11
C GLY A 560 9.08 -24.15 2.02
N LYS A 561 8.40 -23.06 1.66
CA LYS A 561 6.95 -23.08 1.34
C LYS A 561 6.73 -23.32 -0.17
N PRO A 562 5.79 -24.20 -0.56
CA PRO A 562 5.25 -24.23 -1.91
C PRO A 562 4.67 -22.85 -2.27
N THR A 563 5.12 -22.28 -3.39
CA THR A 563 4.81 -20.90 -3.79
C THR A 563 4.49 -20.83 -5.27
N GLU A 564 3.48 -20.05 -5.67
CA GLU A 564 3.04 -19.99 -7.07
C GLU A 564 4.17 -19.57 -8.03
N ARG A 565 4.37 -20.36 -9.10
CA ARG A 565 5.45 -20.18 -10.09
C ARG A 565 4.98 -20.19 -11.54
N GLY A 566 3.81 -20.74 -11.82
CA GLY A 566 3.17 -20.77 -13.13
C GLY A 566 1.72 -21.25 -13.06
N TYR A 567 1.01 -21.20 -14.18
CA TYR A 567 -0.45 -21.40 -14.25
C TYR A 567 -0.84 -22.23 -15.48
N TRP A 568 -1.96 -22.93 -15.36
CA TRP A 568 -2.70 -23.54 -16.46
C TRP A 568 -3.99 -22.74 -16.67
N TYR A 569 -4.16 -22.19 -17.86
CA TYR A 569 -5.31 -21.38 -18.23
C TYR A 569 -6.21 -22.11 -19.22
N THR A 570 -7.49 -21.77 -19.16
CA THR A 570 -8.48 -22.08 -20.18
C THR A 570 -9.21 -20.79 -20.61
N GLU A 571 -9.71 -20.79 -21.84
CA GLU A 571 -10.46 -19.67 -22.42
C GLU A 571 -11.92 -20.07 -22.62
N ASP A 572 -12.81 -19.07 -22.66
CA ASP A 572 -14.18 -19.30 -23.11
C ASP A 572 -14.21 -19.61 -24.62
N SER A 573 -14.44 -20.89 -24.95
CA SER A 573 -14.60 -21.34 -26.33
C SER A 573 -16.00 -21.07 -26.90
N THR A 574 -16.97 -20.59 -26.09
CA THR A 574 -18.35 -20.46 -26.57
C THR A 574 -18.46 -19.44 -27.73
N PRO A 575 -19.13 -19.79 -28.85
CA PRO A 575 -19.29 -18.90 -29.98
C PRO A 575 -20.01 -17.60 -29.59
N GLY A 576 -19.28 -16.49 -29.56
CA GLY A 576 -19.78 -15.18 -29.16
C GLY A 576 -19.25 -14.64 -27.83
N ALA A 577 -18.42 -15.39 -27.09
CA ALA A 577 -17.74 -14.90 -25.88
C ALA A 577 -16.65 -13.82 -26.15
N GLN A 578 -16.41 -13.48 -27.42
CA GLN A 578 -15.47 -12.44 -27.83
C GLN A 578 -15.98 -11.05 -27.40
N VAL A 579 -15.29 -10.44 -26.44
CA VAL A 579 -15.54 -9.07 -26.00
C VAL A 579 -14.69 -8.11 -26.85
N PRO A 580 -15.26 -7.03 -27.42
CA PRO A 580 -14.46 -6.01 -28.09
C PRO A 580 -13.39 -5.46 -27.15
N ILE A 581 -12.15 -5.34 -27.61
CA ILE A 581 -11.15 -4.56 -26.88
C ILE A 581 -11.51 -3.07 -27.04
N GLU A 582 -11.55 -2.35 -25.92
CA GLU A 582 -11.84 -0.92 -25.89
C GLU A 582 -10.78 -0.18 -26.69
N LYS A 583 -11.18 0.51 -27.77
CA LYS A 583 -10.25 1.18 -28.68
C LYS A 583 -9.70 2.45 -28.03
N ALA A 584 -8.38 2.65 -28.12
CA ALA A 584 -7.76 3.91 -27.71
C ALA A 584 -8.40 5.09 -28.46
N PRO A 585 -8.80 6.17 -27.77
CA PRO A 585 -9.23 7.39 -28.43
C PRO A 585 -8.14 7.91 -29.37
N ALA A 586 -8.51 8.39 -30.56
CA ALA A 586 -7.55 8.84 -31.58
C ALA A 586 -6.62 9.99 -31.12
N GLU A 587 -7.05 10.72 -30.08
CA GLU A 587 -6.34 11.83 -29.44
C GLU A 587 -5.42 11.37 -28.29
N GLU A 588 -5.52 10.12 -27.83
CA GLU A 588 -4.78 9.57 -26.69
C GLU A 588 -3.53 8.77 -27.10
N LYS A 589 -2.93 9.12 -28.26
CA LYS A 589 -1.59 8.64 -28.65
C LYS A 589 -0.52 9.27 -27.73
N CYS A 590 -0.38 8.68 -26.55
CA CYS A 590 0.52 9.15 -25.52
C CYS A 590 1.98 9.12 -26.03
N PRO A 591 2.79 10.19 -25.88
CA PRO A 591 4.14 10.24 -26.45
C PRO A 591 5.09 9.12 -25.99
N CYS A 592 4.80 8.46 -24.87
CA CYS A 592 5.54 7.29 -24.36
C CYS A 592 5.31 6.00 -25.18
N MET A 593 4.30 5.93 -26.05
CA MET A 593 4.05 4.73 -26.89
C MET A 593 5.12 4.48 -27.96
N ASN A 594 6.06 5.40 -28.17
CA ASN A 594 7.19 5.20 -29.09
C ASN A 594 8.39 4.46 -28.44
N SER A 595 8.38 4.20 -27.13
CA SER A 595 9.50 3.53 -26.43
C SER A 595 9.14 2.18 -25.78
N SER A 596 7.87 1.80 -25.76
CA SER A 596 7.45 0.44 -25.37
C SER A 596 7.76 -0.55 -26.50
N GLN A 597 8.69 -1.46 -26.23
CA GLN A 597 8.90 -2.65 -27.07
C GLN A 597 7.58 -3.42 -27.20
N ALA A 598 7.27 -3.87 -28.43
CA ALA A 598 6.16 -4.77 -28.75
C ALA A 598 4.80 -4.43 -28.11
N ILE A 599 4.06 -3.47 -28.71
CA ILE A 599 2.59 -3.60 -28.73
C ILE A 599 2.27 -4.62 -29.83
N PRO A 600 1.70 -5.81 -29.52
CA PRO A 600 1.26 -6.73 -30.56
C PRO A 600 0.21 -6.06 -31.45
N LYS A 601 0.24 -6.34 -32.76
CA LYS A 601 -0.70 -5.77 -33.72
C LYS A 601 -2.14 -6.05 -33.27
N GLU A 602 -2.94 -4.99 -33.23
CA GLU A 602 -4.34 -4.94 -32.76
C GLU A 602 -5.13 -6.23 -33.03
N PHE A 603 -5.26 -7.09 -32.03
CA PHE A 603 -6.35 -8.06 -31.98
C PHE A 603 -7.62 -7.29 -31.59
N PRO A 604 -8.73 -7.38 -32.37
CA PRO A 604 -9.92 -6.57 -32.11
C PRO A 604 -10.82 -7.11 -30.97
N TRP A 605 -10.50 -8.29 -30.44
CA TRP A 605 -11.32 -9.03 -29.47
C TRP A 605 -10.44 -9.68 -28.41
N LYS A 606 -10.94 -9.74 -27.17
CA LYS A 606 -10.40 -10.59 -26.10
C LYS A 606 -11.40 -11.67 -25.73
N ARG A 607 -10.91 -12.80 -25.21
CA ARG A 607 -11.76 -13.84 -24.60
C ARG A 607 -11.70 -13.72 -23.08
N PRO A 608 -12.77 -14.06 -22.34
CA PRO A 608 -12.67 -14.31 -20.91
C PRO A 608 -11.79 -15.55 -20.66
N THR A 609 -10.83 -15.44 -19.76
CA THR A 609 -9.86 -16.50 -19.46
C THR A 609 -9.69 -16.65 -17.95
N TRP A 610 -9.41 -17.87 -17.50
CA TRP A 610 -9.25 -18.19 -16.08
C TRP A 610 -8.38 -19.44 -15.87
N ILE A 611 -7.89 -19.61 -14.65
CA ILE A 611 -7.10 -20.78 -14.24
C ILE A 611 -7.98 -22.04 -14.32
N ASP A 612 -7.50 -23.06 -15.04
CA ASP A 612 -8.20 -24.35 -15.15
C ASP A 612 -7.98 -25.18 -13.88
N ASN A 613 -8.85 -24.94 -12.90
CA ASN A 613 -8.89 -25.67 -11.63
C ASN A 613 -9.11 -27.20 -11.78
N THR A 614 -9.40 -27.72 -12.98
CA THR A 614 -9.50 -29.17 -13.23
C THR A 614 -8.14 -29.83 -13.45
N VAL A 615 -7.12 -29.07 -13.85
CA VAL A 615 -5.77 -29.58 -14.11
C VAL A 615 -5.05 -29.88 -12.79
N ASN A 616 -4.67 -31.14 -12.59
CA ASN A 616 -3.86 -31.59 -11.47
C ASN A 616 -2.79 -32.53 -12.02
N ILE A 617 -1.52 -32.19 -11.85
CA ILE A 617 -0.37 -32.93 -12.38
C ILE A 617 0.69 -33.02 -11.28
N PRO A 618 0.64 -34.05 -10.42
CA PRO A 618 1.53 -34.19 -9.26
C PRO A 618 3.02 -34.13 -9.63
N ASP A 619 3.42 -34.81 -10.71
CA ASP A 619 4.81 -34.91 -11.17
C ASP A 619 5.42 -33.54 -11.58
N MET A 620 4.58 -32.56 -11.92
CA MET A 620 5.00 -31.18 -12.24
C MET A 620 4.69 -30.18 -11.11
N ASN A 621 4.28 -30.68 -9.93
CA ASN A 621 3.82 -29.90 -8.79
C ASN A 621 2.67 -28.93 -9.14
N VAL A 622 1.72 -29.41 -9.96
CA VAL A 622 0.52 -28.66 -10.37
C VAL A 622 -0.70 -29.13 -9.57
N ASP A 623 -1.24 -28.23 -8.76
CA ASP A 623 -2.49 -28.42 -8.00
C ASP A 623 -3.53 -27.41 -8.50
N HIS A 624 -4.75 -27.87 -8.83
CA HIS A 624 -5.87 -27.07 -9.34
C HIS A 624 -5.43 -25.91 -10.25
N GLY A 625 -4.78 -26.25 -11.37
CA GLY A 625 -4.31 -25.31 -12.39
C GLY A 625 -3.15 -24.38 -12.00
N VAL A 626 -2.56 -24.53 -10.81
CA VAL A 626 -1.45 -23.68 -10.35
C VAL A 626 -0.23 -24.52 -10.04
N ARG A 627 0.90 -24.12 -10.63
CA ARG A 627 2.18 -24.78 -10.51
C ARG A 627 2.99 -24.14 -9.40
N MET A 628 3.42 -24.97 -8.44
CA MET A 628 4.15 -24.52 -7.26
C MET A 628 5.66 -24.73 -7.43
N GLY A 629 6.44 -23.70 -7.09
CA GLY A 629 7.89 -23.73 -6.88
C GLY A 629 8.24 -23.41 -5.42
N GLU A 630 9.47 -22.97 -5.17
CA GLU A 630 9.98 -22.65 -3.81
C GLU A 630 9.83 -21.15 -3.47
N GLY A 631 9.54 -20.83 -2.21
CA GLY A 631 9.47 -19.46 -1.69
C GLY A 631 8.94 -19.42 -0.25
N ASP A 632 8.20 -18.36 0.09
CA ASP A 632 7.55 -18.12 1.39
C ASP A 632 6.01 -18.31 1.37
N GLY A 633 5.45 -18.87 0.30
CA GLY A 633 4.02 -19.08 0.10
C GLY A 633 3.35 -17.99 -0.77
N THR A 634 3.98 -16.83 -0.93
CA THR A 634 3.50 -15.77 -1.84
C THR A 634 4.60 -15.21 -2.75
N VAL A 635 5.81 -15.04 -2.25
CA VAL A 635 6.97 -14.54 -3.00
C VAL A 635 7.91 -15.70 -3.30
N SER A 636 8.09 -15.99 -4.59
CA SER A 636 9.04 -17.00 -5.06
C SER A 636 10.47 -16.70 -4.62
N LEU A 637 11.26 -17.73 -4.31
CA LEU A 637 12.64 -17.64 -3.83
C LEU A 637 13.53 -16.72 -4.70
N ILE A 638 13.42 -16.81 -6.03
CA ILE A 638 14.14 -15.92 -6.97
C ILE A 638 13.89 -14.44 -6.64
N SER A 639 12.64 -14.05 -6.41
CA SER A 639 12.24 -12.65 -6.25
C SER A 639 12.70 -12.04 -4.92
N THR A 640 12.65 -12.82 -3.83
CA THR A 640 13.08 -12.33 -2.51
C THR A 640 14.60 -12.45 -2.31
N GLY A 641 15.22 -13.49 -2.90
CA GLY A 641 16.62 -13.83 -2.65
C GLY A 641 17.63 -13.29 -3.68
N TYR A 642 17.30 -13.20 -4.97
CA TYR A 642 18.31 -12.94 -6.02
C TYR A 642 19.07 -11.63 -5.82
N MET A 643 18.35 -10.52 -5.55
CA MET A 643 19.01 -9.22 -5.33
C MET A 643 19.91 -9.23 -4.10
N CYS A 644 19.51 -9.95 -3.05
CA CYS A 644 20.23 -10.02 -1.79
C CYS A 644 21.50 -10.88 -1.88
N VAL A 645 21.47 -11.96 -2.66
CA VAL A 645 22.56 -12.95 -2.74
C VAL A 645 23.54 -12.67 -3.88
N LYS A 646 23.07 -12.10 -5.00
CA LYS A 646 23.91 -11.83 -6.18
C LYS A 646 23.66 -10.46 -6.82
N GLY A 647 22.42 -10.02 -7.01
CA GLY A 647 22.12 -8.80 -7.76
C GLY A 647 22.83 -7.55 -7.19
N TRP A 648 22.77 -7.32 -5.88
CA TRP A 648 23.47 -6.23 -5.21
C TRP A 648 24.96 -6.52 -4.90
N THR A 649 25.53 -7.63 -5.37
CA THR A 649 26.99 -7.80 -5.43
C THR A 649 27.57 -7.31 -6.76
N ILE A 650 26.73 -7.05 -7.77
CA ILE A 650 27.15 -6.55 -9.08
C ILE A 650 27.41 -5.03 -8.97
N PRO A 651 28.62 -4.52 -9.30
CA PRO A 651 28.98 -3.11 -9.05
C PRO A 651 28.06 -2.07 -9.71
N ARG A 652 27.41 -2.38 -10.84
CA ARG A 652 26.45 -1.46 -11.47
C ARG A 652 25.19 -1.25 -10.63
N TYR A 653 24.74 -2.27 -9.90
CA TYR A 653 23.58 -2.17 -9.02
C TYR A 653 23.97 -1.78 -7.59
N ASN A 654 25.24 -1.89 -7.20
CA ASN A 654 25.74 -1.48 -5.88
C ASN A 654 27.06 -0.69 -5.98
N PRO A 655 27.04 0.55 -6.48
CA PRO A 655 28.26 1.33 -6.75
C PRO A 655 29.02 1.75 -5.49
N ALA A 656 28.33 1.83 -4.34
CA ALA A 656 28.93 2.17 -3.05
C ALA A 656 29.40 0.94 -2.24
N ASN A 657 29.25 -0.29 -2.78
CA ASN A 657 29.55 -1.53 -2.09
C ASN A 657 28.87 -1.64 -0.70
N VAL A 658 27.59 -1.25 -0.65
CA VAL A 658 26.69 -1.37 0.50
C VAL A 658 26.69 -2.82 1.00
N SER A 659 26.83 -3.02 2.31
CA SER A 659 26.87 -4.35 2.90
C SER A 659 25.50 -5.02 2.84
N VAL A 660 25.42 -6.23 2.25
CA VAL A 660 24.17 -7.01 2.17
C VAL A 660 24.32 -8.31 2.95
N ILE A 661 23.44 -8.50 3.93
CA ILE A 661 23.41 -9.65 4.84
C ILE A 661 22.10 -10.38 4.62
N THR A 662 22.17 -11.69 4.33
CA THR A 662 20.99 -12.54 4.07
C THR A 662 20.79 -13.53 5.20
N TYR A 663 19.57 -13.62 5.74
CA TYR A 663 19.18 -14.63 6.70
C TYR A 663 17.87 -15.32 6.28
N GLU A 664 17.96 -16.60 5.98
CA GLU A 664 16.83 -17.44 5.62
C GLU A 664 16.23 -18.17 6.82
N MET A 665 14.90 -18.19 6.87
CA MET A 665 14.10 -18.81 7.90
C MET A 665 13.32 -19.97 7.28
N LEU A 666 13.72 -21.20 7.60
CA LEU A 666 12.98 -22.39 7.16
C LEU A 666 11.59 -22.43 7.83
N ASP A 667 10.56 -22.69 7.04
CA ASP A 667 9.19 -22.89 7.54
C ASP A 667 9.09 -24.17 8.38
N GLN A 668 8.64 -24.03 9.62
CA GLN A 668 8.46 -25.13 10.57
C GLN A 668 7.14 -24.92 11.32
N PRO A 669 5.98 -25.17 10.69
CA PRO A 669 4.69 -24.77 11.23
C PRO A 669 4.17 -25.72 12.32
N ASP A 670 3.67 -25.14 13.41
CA ASP A 670 3.02 -25.87 14.50
C ASP A 670 1.68 -26.46 14.06
N ARG A 671 1.52 -27.79 14.18
CA ARG A 671 0.36 -28.56 13.70
C ARG A 671 -1.01 -28.16 14.29
N PHE A 672 -1.02 -27.36 15.35
CA PHE A 672 -2.23 -26.93 16.06
C PHE A 672 -2.38 -25.40 16.14
N ASP A 673 -1.50 -24.65 15.48
CA ASP A 673 -1.62 -23.19 15.34
C ASP A 673 -2.12 -22.84 13.92
N ILE A 674 -3.17 -22.04 13.86
CA ILE A 674 -3.84 -21.61 12.61
C ILE A 674 -2.93 -20.64 11.81
N ARG A 675 -1.97 -19.99 12.47
CA ARG A 675 -0.94 -19.10 11.90
C ARG A 675 0.46 -19.76 11.91
N GLY A 676 0.52 -21.10 11.98
CA GLY A 676 1.77 -21.88 11.96
C GLY A 676 2.71 -21.71 13.17
N GLY A 677 2.34 -20.95 14.20
CA GLY A 677 3.12 -20.82 15.43
C GLY A 677 4.40 -19.96 15.30
N PRO A 678 5.26 -19.96 16.31
CA PRO A 678 6.42 -19.04 16.40
C PRO A 678 7.58 -19.39 15.45
N SER A 679 7.50 -20.52 14.75
CA SER A 679 8.50 -21.06 13.81
C SER A 679 7.99 -21.22 12.37
N THR A 680 6.80 -20.70 12.07
CA THR A 680 6.34 -20.45 10.70
C THR A 680 7.31 -19.53 9.94
N ALA A 681 7.33 -19.66 8.63
CA ALA A 681 7.97 -18.74 7.70
C ALA A 681 7.06 -18.43 6.49
N ASP A 682 5.74 -18.59 6.66
CA ASP A 682 4.75 -18.07 5.71
C ASP A 682 4.88 -16.55 5.52
N HIS A 683 4.62 -16.07 4.31
CA HIS A 683 4.80 -14.69 3.88
C HIS A 683 4.27 -13.62 4.86
N VAL A 684 3.11 -13.83 5.47
CA VAL A 684 2.56 -12.89 6.48
C VAL A 684 2.96 -13.30 7.89
N ASP A 685 3.00 -14.60 8.19
CA ASP A 685 3.20 -15.08 9.55
C ASP A 685 4.66 -14.97 10.02
N VAL A 686 5.60 -14.82 9.09
CA VAL A 686 7.02 -14.54 9.38
C VAL A 686 7.18 -13.30 10.27
N LEU A 687 6.30 -12.29 10.13
CA LEU A 687 6.25 -11.08 11.00
C LEU A 687 5.96 -11.37 12.48
N GLY A 688 5.56 -12.59 12.81
CA GLY A 688 5.32 -13.04 14.17
C GLY A 688 6.23 -14.16 14.64
N ARG A 689 7.29 -14.47 13.87
CA ARG A 689 8.33 -15.43 14.19
C ARG A 689 9.27 -14.82 15.23
N ALA A 690 9.56 -15.56 16.31
CA ALA A 690 10.38 -15.04 17.41
C ALA A 690 11.81 -14.66 16.97
N GLU A 691 12.41 -15.47 16.09
CA GLU A 691 13.74 -15.27 15.50
C GLU A 691 13.82 -13.98 14.65
N LEU A 692 12.77 -13.66 13.87
CA LEU A 692 12.72 -12.41 13.11
C LEU A 692 12.65 -11.20 14.06
N ASN A 693 11.79 -11.27 15.07
CA ASN A 693 11.62 -10.18 16.03
C ASN A 693 12.94 -9.92 16.79
N GLU A 694 13.63 -10.97 17.24
CA GLU A 694 14.94 -10.84 17.87
C GLU A 694 15.93 -10.08 16.97
N PHE A 695 16.02 -10.44 15.69
CA PHE A 695 16.91 -9.76 14.73
C PHE A 695 16.53 -8.31 14.47
N ILE A 696 15.25 -7.98 14.33
CA ILE A 696 14.79 -6.59 14.17
C ILE A 696 15.22 -5.76 15.40
N LEU A 697 15.02 -6.29 16.61
CA LEU A 697 15.40 -5.62 17.86
C LEU A 697 16.93 -5.45 17.97
N ARG A 698 17.71 -6.49 17.66
CA ARG A 698 19.19 -6.41 17.65
C ARG A 698 19.71 -5.38 16.63
N ILE A 699 19.15 -5.36 15.42
CA ILE A 699 19.50 -4.35 14.40
C ILE A 699 19.11 -2.94 14.85
N ALA A 700 17.94 -2.76 15.48
CA ALA A 700 17.49 -1.48 16.04
C ALA A 700 18.36 -0.98 17.22
N ALA A 701 18.96 -1.91 17.99
CA ALA A 701 20.02 -1.66 18.96
C ALA A 701 21.42 -1.48 18.32
N GLY A 702 21.51 -1.58 17.00
CA GLY A 702 22.73 -1.40 16.21
C GLY A 702 23.76 -2.53 16.37
N GLU A 703 23.30 -3.74 16.69
CA GLU A 703 24.05 -4.99 16.53
C GLU A 703 23.97 -5.48 15.07
N SER A 704 24.80 -6.47 14.73
CA SER A 704 24.78 -7.16 13.43
C SER A 704 24.37 -8.62 13.60
N ILE A 705 23.52 -9.11 12.71
CA ILE A 705 23.09 -10.52 12.68
C ILE A 705 24.04 -11.38 11.81
N PRO A 706 24.09 -12.71 12.01
CA PRO A 706 24.84 -13.60 11.12
C PRO A 706 24.21 -13.68 9.72
N THR A 707 24.99 -14.14 8.74
CA THR A 707 24.46 -14.58 7.43
C THR A 707 24.10 -16.07 7.50
N LYS A 708 22.94 -16.45 6.98
CA LYS A 708 22.47 -17.83 6.90
C LYS A 708 21.67 -18.04 5.62
N ILE A 709 22.11 -18.97 4.78
CA ILE A 709 21.44 -19.38 3.55
C ILE A 709 21.32 -20.91 3.62
N ILE A 710 20.09 -21.39 3.45
CA ILE A 710 19.62 -22.77 3.59
C ILE A 710 19.21 -23.30 2.21
N SER A 711 18.54 -22.46 1.42
CA SER A 711 18.01 -22.74 0.09
C SER A 711 19.08 -22.82 -0.99
N ARG A 712 18.69 -23.28 -2.18
CA ARG A 712 19.53 -23.31 -3.38
C ARG A 712 19.65 -21.94 -4.08
N ILE A 713 19.25 -20.83 -3.46
CA ILE A 713 19.27 -19.49 -4.08
C ILE A 713 20.61 -19.11 -4.71
N LYS A 714 21.75 -19.58 -4.18
CA LYS A 714 23.07 -19.35 -4.78
C LYS A 714 23.21 -20.04 -6.14
N GLU A 715 22.83 -21.32 -6.23
CA GLU A 715 22.85 -22.11 -7.47
C GLU A 715 21.90 -21.50 -8.51
N ILE A 716 20.70 -21.15 -8.07
CA ILE A 716 19.66 -20.50 -8.90
C ILE A 716 20.16 -19.13 -9.41
N ALA A 717 20.78 -18.31 -8.55
CA ALA A 717 21.31 -17.00 -8.94
C ALA A 717 22.49 -17.09 -9.92
N GLU A 718 23.28 -18.17 -9.89
CA GLU A 718 24.29 -18.41 -10.93
C GLU A 718 23.70 -18.76 -12.30
N ARG A 719 22.49 -19.33 -12.35
CA ARG A 719 21.76 -19.62 -13.59
C ARG A 719 20.96 -18.41 -14.15
N VAL A 720 20.85 -17.31 -13.43
CA VAL A 720 20.20 -16.06 -13.92
C VAL A 720 21.09 -15.38 -14.96
N HIS A 721 20.55 -15.15 -16.16
CA HIS A 721 21.29 -14.64 -17.32
C HIS A 721 21.39 -13.10 -17.34
N ILE A 722 21.97 -12.54 -16.28
CA ILE A 722 22.26 -11.10 -16.15
C ILE A 722 23.78 -10.93 -16.03
N SER A 723 24.44 -10.79 -17.19
CA SER A 723 25.86 -10.38 -17.33
C SER A 723 26.03 -8.90 -17.07
#